data_AF-A0A812INE5-F1
#
_entry.id   AF-A0A812INE5-F1
#
_cell.length_a   1.000
_cell.length_b   1.000
_cell.length_c   1.000
_cell.angle_alpha   90.00
_cell.angle_beta   90.00
_cell.angle_gamma   90.00
#
_symmetry.space_group_name_H-M   'P 1'
#
loop_
_entity.id
_entity.type
_entity.pdbx_description
1 polymer ?
#
loop_
_entity_poly.entity_id
_entity_poly.type
_entity_poly.pdbx_seq_one_letter_code
_entity_poly.pdbx_strand_id
1 'polypeptide(L)'
;MHFSEWGQCAILRLLTKYTVAGETEMFDIMNILDGLLKQSSSAVVLSVTKIFVDLTSNRPDLQQDVLQRLKGPLLTLMAAASTELSYTVLVHIHALLTRGQRQIEEVAKHNKADDAWIIVDGDVYDVTKFAAVHPGGTQLLLEYAGKDATEDFFGLHRLEVLDKYSRLKKGRVADAGPAPKEAAARLIEVSKVPFAEPSYMQGFKSPYFDETHVKLRLEARKFFSGETMKEALECEVKSTPPSKEMRKRMGELGIIAMVQGPGEHLKIPASLCGGVVKPEQFNHFHEMVVQEERCRTMCPGYEDGLDGAVSIGLPVLLKYGSDWMKQEVVPKIVKGEETVVLAITEAFAGSDVAGLRTTAVLDASGENYIVNGTKKWITGGMYADWFVTAVRTGKAGAGGVSMMLIPRSDAVQTTVMKTKYSSSAGTAYVTYENCIVPKKYMIKGENKGFQIIMSNFNHERWMITVVCIARARTATEETFKWAMQRKVFGKPLIEQAVIREKLAQMFAGIETCTQMLWDITYNMNHVGTQGPEIGARIALLKYQTTRMNHMVCDNAVQVFGGRGVTQGAMGRAVEVFSRMYKIPAVYGGSEEIMADLAVRTVEAPLNPKLQAVKAQGPPGRVFAGDFKQFFCRYNEPSYIKQVKIDILTMLADFNSAEHVVTELSEYVTDVDAEIARRAIQAIGKIAVHVPSTSEMIVSSLTNLLELDIDYVCTEAAVVMKDLVRKYPEQFQQASGAVQKCLRIVTEPDGKSALLWILGEYGLLIEDAPYLLEPMIDSFMEESGVVQLEMLTAAVKLFFCRPPEVQRMLGCLLQKAIQECTHPDVRDRALLYYRLLQVSPEEARRVICAPKEVVDEFQEEMDVDLRDRVFDEFNSLSTVYKQPASKFIQ
;
A
#
# COMPACT_ATOMS: atom_id res chain seq x y z
N MET A 1 28.03 -15.54 -35.12
CA MET A 1 29.20 -14.64 -35.16
C MET A 1 30.47 -15.48 -35.16
N HIS A 2 31.41 -15.26 -36.09
CA HIS A 2 32.64 -16.07 -36.28
C HIS A 2 33.85 -15.59 -35.43
N PHE A 3 33.61 -14.98 -34.26
CA PHE A 3 34.68 -14.47 -33.38
C PHE A 3 34.98 -15.44 -32.23
N SER A 4 36.24 -15.50 -31.78
CA SER A 4 36.63 -16.20 -30.54
C SER A 4 35.95 -15.55 -29.32
N GLU A 5 35.86 -16.26 -28.19
CA GLU A 5 35.25 -15.73 -26.95
C GLU A 5 35.86 -14.40 -26.52
N TRP A 6 37.18 -14.25 -26.70
CA TRP A 6 37.90 -13.02 -26.41
C TRP A 6 37.52 -11.88 -27.37
N GLY A 7 37.34 -12.19 -28.65
CA GLY A 7 36.84 -11.25 -29.65
C GLY A 7 35.40 -10.81 -29.37
N GLN A 8 34.53 -11.73 -28.91
CA GLN A 8 33.17 -11.42 -28.51
C GLN A 8 33.14 -10.49 -27.28
N CYS A 9 33.95 -10.78 -26.25
CA CYS A 9 34.06 -9.92 -25.06
C CYS A 9 34.67 -8.54 -25.37
N ALA A 10 35.57 -8.44 -26.35
CA ALA A 10 36.12 -7.16 -26.80
C ALA A 10 35.04 -6.28 -27.47
N ILE A 11 34.17 -6.89 -28.29
CA ILE A 11 33.04 -6.21 -28.92
C ILE A 11 32.00 -5.79 -27.88
N LEU A 12 31.66 -6.68 -26.93
CA LEU A 12 30.72 -6.37 -25.84
C LEU A 12 31.23 -5.23 -24.94
N ARG A 13 32.55 -5.14 -24.71
CA ARG A 13 33.17 -4.02 -23.98
C ARG A 13 33.04 -2.67 -24.72
N LEU A 14 32.96 -2.67 -26.05
CA LEU A 14 32.66 -1.44 -26.79
C LEU A 14 31.20 -1.03 -26.60
N LEU A 15 30.28 -2.00 -26.56
CA LEU A 15 28.86 -1.75 -26.30
C LEU A 15 28.60 -1.19 -24.88
N THR A 16 29.38 -1.58 -23.87
CA THR A 16 29.27 -0.96 -22.51
C THR A 16 29.64 0.52 -22.47
N LYS A 17 30.31 1.04 -23.51
CA LYS A 17 30.68 2.47 -23.64
C LYS A 17 29.80 3.21 -24.64
N TYR A 18 28.84 2.51 -25.24
CA TYR A 18 27.98 3.04 -26.30
C TYR A 18 26.72 3.66 -25.68
N THR A 19 26.45 4.91 -26.02
CA THR A 19 25.23 5.60 -25.63
C THR A 19 24.16 5.36 -26.69
N VAL A 20 23.10 4.64 -26.33
CA VAL A 20 21.97 4.37 -27.22
C VAL A 20 21.19 5.66 -27.55
N ALA A 21 20.73 5.80 -28.79
CA ALA A 21 20.02 6.98 -29.29
C ALA A 21 18.52 6.99 -28.94
N GLY A 22 17.94 5.87 -28.49
CA GLY A 22 16.54 5.79 -28.06
C GLY A 22 16.10 4.39 -27.60
N GLU A 23 14.87 4.30 -27.06
CA GLU A 23 14.34 3.06 -26.48
C GLU A 23 14.24 1.90 -27.49
N THR A 24 13.88 2.20 -28.74
CA THR A 24 13.80 1.19 -29.80
C THR A 24 15.17 0.55 -30.04
N GLU A 25 16.23 1.36 -30.13
CA GLU A 25 17.60 0.87 -30.30
C GLU A 25 18.07 0.07 -29.08
N MET A 26 17.72 0.51 -27.87
CA MET A 26 18.01 -0.24 -26.63
C MET A 26 17.37 -1.64 -26.64
N PHE A 27 16.07 -1.73 -26.96
CA PHE A 27 15.38 -3.03 -27.06
C PHE A 27 15.92 -3.89 -28.20
N ASP A 28 16.25 -3.29 -29.35
CA ASP A 28 16.88 -4.00 -30.47
C ASP A 28 18.25 -4.57 -30.06
N ILE A 29 19.08 -3.78 -29.38
CA ILE A 29 20.37 -4.24 -28.83
C ILE A 29 20.14 -5.37 -27.81
N MET A 30 19.21 -5.22 -26.87
CA MET A 30 18.92 -6.27 -25.88
C MET A 30 18.41 -7.56 -26.55
N ASN A 31 17.51 -7.46 -27.54
CA ASN A 31 16.99 -8.61 -28.28
C ASN A 31 18.07 -9.32 -29.11
N ILE A 32 19.03 -8.58 -29.67
CA ILE A 32 20.19 -9.15 -30.37
C ILE A 32 21.09 -9.91 -29.38
N LEU A 33 21.26 -9.38 -28.17
CA LEU A 33 22.11 -9.93 -27.13
C LEU A 33 21.45 -11.09 -26.34
N ASP A 34 20.13 -11.25 -26.37
CA ASP A 34 19.39 -12.34 -25.69
C ASP A 34 19.91 -13.74 -26.09
N GLY A 35 20.31 -13.91 -27.36
CA GLY A 35 20.89 -15.17 -27.84
C GLY A 35 22.24 -15.51 -27.19
N LEU A 36 22.98 -14.50 -26.70
CA LEU A 36 24.28 -14.65 -26.06
C LEU A 36 24.17 -15.06 -24.58
N LEU A 37 23.02 -14.81 -23.93
CA LEU A 37 22.74 -15.31 -22.58
C LEU A 37 22.64 -16.84 -22.49
N LYS A 38 22.49 -17.54 -23.63
CA LYS A 38 22.39 -19.00 -23.71
C LYS A 38 23.72 -19.69 -24.04
N GLN A 39 24.83 -18.95 -24.12
CA GLN A 39 26.14 -19.51 -24.44
C GLN A 39 26.83 -20.10 -23.20
N SER A 40 27.76 -21.03 -23.43
CA SER A 40 28.54 -21.70 -22.37
C SER A 40 29.64 -20.82 -21.77
N SER A 41 30.01 -19.71 -22.41
CA SER A 41 31.09 -18.82 -21.94
C SER A 41 30.58 -17.84 -20.88
N SER A 42 31.05 -18.01 -19.64
CA SER A 42 30.67 -17.13 -18.52
C SER A 42 31.09 -15.68 -18.73
N ALA A 43 32.23 -15.44 -19.38
CA ALA A 43 32.71 -14.11 -19.69
C ALA A 43 31.75 -13.36 -20.64
N VAL A 44 31.17 -14.08 -21.61
CA VAL A 44 30.17 -13.53 -22.53
C VAL A 44 28.87 -13.24 -21.78
N VAL A 45 28.36 -14.20 -20.99
CA VAL A 45 27.10 -14.05 -20.25
C VAL A 45 27.17 -12.95 -19.19
N LEU A 46 28.26 -12.83 -18.43
CA LEU A 46 28.45 -11.76 -17.44
C LEU A 46 28.65 -10.38 -18.11
N SER A 47 29.28 -10.33 -19.28
CA SER A 47 29.39 -9.10 -20.07
C SER A 47 28.03 -8.64 -20.60
N VAL A 48 27.20 -9.57 -21.06
CA VAL A 48 25.81 -9.27 -21.47
C VAL A 48 24.95 -8.89 -20.26
N THR A 49 25.16 -9.54 -19.12
CA THR A 49 24.52 -9.19 -17.84
C THR A 49 24.84 -7.76 -17.45
N LYS A 50 26.12 -7.35 -17.53
CA LYS A 50 26.55 -5.97 -17.32
C LYS A 50 25.84 -5.01 -18.27
N ILE A 51 25.83 -5.32 -19.57
CA ILE A 51 25.16 -4.46 -20.58
C ILE A 51 23.67 -4.35 -20.28
N PHE A 52 23.00 -5.44 -19.90
CA PHE A 52 21.57 -5.42 -19.58
C PHE A 52 21.29 -4.58 -18.34
N VAL A 53 22.16 -4.66 -17.33
CA VAL A 53 22.08 -3.87 -16.09
C VAL A 53 22.42 -2.40 -16.34
N ASP A 54 23.42 -2.09 -17.16
CA ASP A 54 23.84 -0.73 -17.52
C ASP A 54 22.79 -0.06 -18.42
N LEU A 55 22.27 -0.76 -19.43
CA LEU A 55 21.19 -0.28 -20.31
C LEU A 55 19.87 -0.06 -19.55
N THR A 56 19.63 -0.82 -18.48
CA THR A 56 18.44 -0.67 -17.62
C THR A 56 18.72 0.04 -16.31
N SER A 57 19.91 0.63 -16.11
CA SER A 57 20.36 1.21 -14.83
C SER A 57 19.47 2.36 -14.33
N ASN A 58 18.77 3.05 -15.23
CA ASN A 58 17.79 4.11 -14.93
C ASN A 58 16.33 3.66 -15.11
N ARG A 59 16.06 2.34 -15.21
CA ARG A 59 14.76 1.73 -15.55
C ARG A 59 14.39 0.57 -14.63
N PRO A 60 13.88 0.85 -13.42
CA PRO A 60 13.52 -0.17 -12.43
C PRO A 60 12.44 -1.15 -12.92
N ASP A 61 11.58 -0.71 -13.84
CA ASP A 61 10.54 -1.49 -14.51
C ASP A 61 11.10 -2.59 -15.42
N LEU A 62 12.21 -2.32 -16.11
CA LEU A 62 12.90 -3.29 -16.98
C LEU A 62 13.93 -4.12 -16.21
N GLN A 63 14.45 -3.62 -15.09
CA GLN A 63 15.40 -4.35 -14.25
C GLN A 63 14.81 -5.66 -13.73
N GLN A 64 13.52 -5.71 -13.34
CA GLN A 64 12.90 -6.95 -12.86
C GLN A 64 12.74 -8.00 -13.98
N ASP A 65 12.36 -7.58 -15.19
CA ASP A 65 12.26 -8.46 -16.36
C ASP A 65 13.64 -8.93 -16.83
N VAL A 66 14.64 -8.05 -16.79
CA VAL A 66 16.05 -8.37 -17.03
C VAL A 66 16.52 -9.39 -16.00
N LEU A 67 16.28 -9.20 -14.70
CA LEU A 67 16.66 -10.15 -13.66
C LEU A 67 15.96 -11.52 -13.83
N GLN A 68 14.70 -11.54 -14.24
CA GLN A 68 13.97 -12.78 -14.56
C GLN A 68 14.55 -13.50 -15.78
N ARG A 69 15.01 -12.76 -16.81
CA ARG A 69 15.69 -13.32 -17.99
C ARG A 69 17.09 -13.83 -17.67
N LEU A 70 17.79 -13.16 -16.75
CA LEU A 70 19.13 -13.52 -16.29
C LEU A 70 19.13 -14.73 -15.34
N LYS A 71 18.02 -15.01 -14.65
CA LYS A 71 17.87 -16.10 -13.68
C LYS A 71 18.34 -17.47 -14.20
N GLY A 72 17.77 -17.95 -15.31
CA GLY A 72 18.11 -19.26 -15.88
C GLY A 72 19.59 -19.38 -16.29
N PRO A 73 20.13 -18.42 -17.06
CA PRO A 73 21.55 -18.35 -17.41
C PRO A 73 22.50 -18.32 -16.20
N LEU A 74 22.22 -17.47 -15.19
CA LEU A 74 23.08 -17.33 -14.01
C LEU A 74 23.07 -18.58 -13.12
N LEU A 75 21.91 -19.24 -12.94
CA LEU A 75 21.83 -20.52 -12.22
C LEU A 75 22.58 -21.64 -12.96
N THR A 76 22.52 -21.65 -14.29
CA THR A 76 23.25 -22.63 -15.12
C THR A 76 24.77 -22.44 -15.01
N LEU A 77 25.25 -21.20 -15.00
CA LEU A 77 26.68 -20.91 -14.83
C LEU A 77 27.18 -21.15 -13.41
N MET A 78 26.34 -20.89 -12.39
CA MET A 78 26.66 -21.22 -11.00
C MET A 78 26.89 -22.74 -10.82
N ALA A 79 26.13 -23.57 -11.53
CA ALA A 79 26.23 -25.04 -11.50
C ALA A 79 27.39 -25.62 -12.34
N ALA A 80 28.25 -24.79 -12.94
CA ALA A 80 29.39 -25.23 -13.74
C ALA A 80 30.46 -25.96 -12.89
N ALA A 81 31.29 -26.78 -13.53
CA ALA A 81 32.26 -27.65 -12.85
C ALA A 81 33.46 -26.92 -12.20
N SER A 82 33.68 -25.62 -12.46
CA SER A 82 34.78 -24.84 -11.90
C SER A 82 34.31 -23.98 -10.72
N THR A 83 35.02 -24.12 -9.61
CA THR A 83 34.80 -23.42 -8.34
C THR A 83 35.04 -21.91 -8.45
N GLU A 84 36.01 -21.49 -9.27
CA GLU A 84 36.37 -20.09 -9.52
C GLU A 84 35.27 -19.37 -10.32
N LEU A 85 34.72 -20.08 -11.30
CA LEU A 85 33.58 -19.62 -12.11
C LEU A 85 32.32 -19.47 -11.26
N SER A 86 32.01 -20.47 -10.44
CA SER A 86 30.85 -20.46 -9.55
C SER A 86 30.91 -19.30 -8.55
N TYR A 87 32.07 -19.06 -7.93
CA TYR A 87 32.29 -17.92 -7.05
C TYR A 87 32.10 -16.57 -7.75
N THR A 88 32.68 -16.42 -8.93
CA THR A 88 32.53 -15.18 -9.71
C THR A 88 31.06 -14.89 -9.99
N VAL A 89 30.28 -15.89 -10.39
CA VAL A 89 28.84 -15.73 -10.65
C VAL A 89 28.05 -15.39 -9.37
N LEU A 90 28.36 -16.05 -8.25
CA LEU A 90 27.69 -15.81 -6.95
C LEU A 90 27.89 -14.38 -6.43
N VAL A 91 29.10 -13.82 -6.57
CA VAL A 91 29.39 -12.46 -6.11
C VAL A 91 28.69 -11.41 -6.98
N HIS A 92 28.49 -11.69 -8.27
CA HIS A 92 27.69 -10.83 -9.15
C HIS A 92 26.19 -10.92 -8.87
N ILE A 93 25.66 -12.11 -8.53
CA ILE A 93 24.28 -12.27 -8.04
C ILE A 93 24.06 -11.45 -6.76
N HIS A 94 25.03 -11.44 -5.85
CA HIS A 94 25.00 -10.64 -4.62
C HIS A 94 25.06 -9.13 -4.90
N ALA A 95 25.88 -8.68 -5.86
CA ALA A 95 26.03 -7.26 -6.21
C ALA A 95 24.76 -6.67 -6.87
N LEU A 96 23.99 -7.48 -7.61
CA LEU A 96 22.71 -7.07 -8.25
C LEU A 96 21.61 -6.63 -7.28
N LEU A 97 21.84 -6.66 -5.97
CA LEU A 97 20.84 -6.40 -4.93
C LEU A 97 20.94 -4.99 -4.27
N THR A 98 21.79 -4.03 -4.71
CA THR A 98 22.04 -2.71 -4.01
C THR A 98 22.54 -1.50 -4.89
N ARG A 99 21.88 -0.28 -5.00
CA ARG A 99 22.47 1.03 -5.53
C ARG A 99 21.71 2.43 -5.44
N GLY A 100 22.39 3.64 -5.51
CA GLY A 100 21.87 5.05 -5.75
C GLY A 100 22.85 6.27 -6.14
N GLN A 101 22.36 7.50 -6.54
CA GLN A 101 22.89 8.61 -7.46
C GLN A 101 23.56 9.98 -6.94
N ARG A 102 24.07 10.89 -7.84
CA ARG A 102 24.10 12.43 -7.73
C ARG A 102 24.42 13.32 -9.02
N GLN A 103 24.56 14.67 -8.87
CA GLN A 103 24.02 15.89 -9.59
C GLN A 103 25.08 17.00 -10.04
N ILE A 104 24.76 18.09 -10.82
CA ILE A 104 25.62 19.31 -11.16
C ILE A 104 24.82 20.65 -11.41
N GLU A 105 25.54 21.81 -11.33
CA GLU A 105 25.27 23.26 -11.18
C GLU A 105 25.40 24.18 -12.44
N GLU A 106 24.54 25.20 -12.65
CA GLU A 106 24.92 26.47 -13.36
C GLU A 106 24.05 27.72 -13.04
N VAL A 107 23.13 27.67 -12.08
CA VAL A 107 22.18 28.78 -11.82
C VAL A 107 22.77 29.90 -10.94
N ALA A 108 23.94 29.66 -10.35
CA ALA A 108 24.58 30.41 -9.26
C ALA A 108 24.84 31.92 -9.48
N LYS A 109 24.50 32.47 -10.64
CA LYS A 109 24.91 33.81 -11.08
C LYS A 109 23.87 34.93 -10.81
N HIS A 110 22.63 34.62 -10.39
CA HIS A 110 21.53 35.60 -10.21
C HIS A 110 20.95 35.66 -8.78
N ASN A 111 21.79 35.90 -7.77
CA ASN A 111 21.53 35.58 -6.35
C ASN A 111 21.29 36.76 -5.39
N LYS A 112 20.80 37.91 -5.87
CA LYS A 112 20.66 39.13 -5.04
C LYS A 112 19.20 39.51 -4.82
N ALA A 113 18.89 40.21 -3.71
CA ALA A 113 17.51 40.55 -3.35
C ALA A 113 16.81 41.51 -4.34
N ASP A 114 17.59 42.28 -5.10
CA ASP A 114 17.18 43.18 -6.17
C ASP A 114 17.37 42.59 -7.58
N ASP A 115 17.95 41.39 -7.68
CA ASP A 115 18.14 40.58 -8.90
C ASP A 115 18.03 39.09 -8.53
N ALA A 116 16.80 38.66 -8.23
CA ALA A 116 16.48 37.34 -7.71
C ALA A 116 15.76 36.52 -8.76
N TRP A 117 16.52 35.74 -9.53
CA TRP A 117 15.96 34.78 -10.47
C TRP A 117 16.02 33.39 -9.88
N ILE A 118 14.97 32.63 -10.10
CA ILE A 118 14.94 31.22 -9.75
C ILE A 118 14.62 30.41 -11.01
N ILE A 119 15.19 29.23 -11.12
CA ILE A 119 14.80 28.27 -12.15
C ILE A 119 13.78 27.31 -11.52
N VAL A 120 12.68 27.06 -12.22
CA VAL A 120 11.69 26.02 -11.87
C VAL A 120 11.30 25.30 -13.15
N ASP A 121 11.58 24.01 -13.24
CA ASP A 121 11.33 23.13 -14.40
C ASP A 121 11.97 23.63 -15.72
N GLY A 122 13.16 24.24 -15.59
CA GLY A 122 13.90 24.85 -16.69
C GLY A 122 13.35 26.20 -17.17
N ASP A 123 12.25 26.71 -16.59
CA ASP A 123 11.76 28.06 -16.80
C ASP A 123 12.38 29.02 -15.77
N VAL A 124 12.82 30.19 -16.23
CA VAL A 124 13.42 31.22 -15.38
C VAL A 124 12.34 32.20 -14.94
N TYR A 125 12.16 32.36 -13.63
CA TYR A 125 11.18 33.25 -13.03
C TYR A 125 11.87 34.39 -12.27
N ASP A 126 11.43 35.62 -12.54
CA ASP A 126 11.84 36.80 -11.77
C ASP A 126 10.90 36.98 -10.59
N VAL A 127 11.38 36.58 -9.41
CA VAL A 127 10.61 36.61 -8.16
C VAL A 127 10.88 37.85 -7.33
N THR A 128 11.70 38.78 -7.83
CA THR A 128 12.18 39.99 -7.14
C THR A 128 11.05 40.78 -6.48
N LYS A 129 9.91 40.95 -7.17
CA LYS A 129 8.73 41.67 -6.63
C LYS A 129 7.72 40.77 -5.91
N PHE A 130 7.72 39.47 -6.19
CA PHE A 130 6.75 38.51 -5.65
C PHE A 130 7.09 38.07 -4.23
N ALA A 131 8.37 38.09 -3.85
CA ALA A 131 8.83 37.70 -2.52
C ALA A 131 8.09 38.44 -1.38
N ALA A 132 7.73 39.71 -1.56
CA ALA A 132 7.03 40.52 -0.55
C ALA A 132 5.60 40.01 -0.20
N VAL A 133 4.97 39.24 -1.08
CA VAL A 133 3.57 38.79 -0.94
C VAL A 133 3.43 37.26 -0.90
N HIS A 134 4.55 36.55 -0.79
CA HIS A 134 4.56 35.09 -0.76
C HIS A 134 4.01 34.56 0.59
N PRO A 135 3.04 33.61 0.60
CA PRO A 135 2.42 33.10 1.83
C PRO A 135 3.38 32.44 2.83
N GLY A 136 4.53 31.94 2.35
CA GLY A 136 5.60 31.39 3.19
C GLY A 136 6.58 32.43 3.75
N GLY A 137 6.32 33.72 3.52
CA GLY A 137 7.20 34.83 3.90
C GLY A 137 8.26 35.17 2.84
N THR A 138 8.73 36.41 2.87
CA THR A 138 9.71 36.96 1.91
C THR A 138 11.09 36.32 2.02
N GLN A 139 11.50 36.03 3.25
CA GLN A 139 12.83 35.51 3.54
C GLN A 139 13.07 34.13 2.89
N LEU A 140 12.06 33.25 2.93
CA LEU A 140 12.11 31.90 2.36
C LEU A 140 12.30 31.90 0.84
N LEU A 141 11.70 32.85 0.11
CA LEU A 141 11.80 32.89 -1.35
C LEU A 141 13.13 33.49 -1.84
N LEU A 142 13.71 34.43 -1.07
CA LEU A 142 15.00 35.05 -1.38
C LEU A 142 16.20 34.10 -1.17
N GLU A 143 16.07 33.06 -0.34
CA GLU A 143 17.10 32.02 -0.15
C GLU A 143 17.40 31.21 -1.43
N TYR A 144 16.47 31.20 -2.38
CA TYR A 144 16.57 30.51 -3.66
C TYR A 144 17.02 31.41 -4.81
N ALA A 145 17.25 32.70 -4.57
CA ALA A 145 17.78 33.61 -5.58
C ALA A 145 19.08 33.04 -6.18
N GLY A 146 19.14 32.95 -7.50
CA GLY A 146 20.28 32.46 -8.26
C GLY A 146 20.48 30.96 -8.11
N LYS A 147 19.42 30.21 -7.79
CA LYS A 147 19.46 28.76 -7.67
C LYS A 147 18.36 28.14 -8.52
N ASP A 148 18.60 26.89 -8.90
CA ASP A 148 17.53 26.06 -9.39
C ASP A 148 16.63 25.70 -8.19
N ALA A 149 15.48 26.33 -8.12
CA ALA A 149 14.49 26.05 -7.11
C ALA A 149 13.54 24.93 -7.57
N THR A 150 13.73 24.31 -8.73
CA THR A 150 12.89 23.22 -9.26
C THR A 150 12.67 22.14 -8.20
N GLU A 151 13.75 21.72 -7.55
CA GLU A 151 13.71 20.65 -6.56
C GLU A 151 12.94 21.01 -5.30
N ASP A 152 13.12 22.21 -4.76
CA ASP A 152 12.44 22.69 -3.55
C ASP A 152 11.02 23.18 -3.84
N PHE A 153 10.82 23.77 -5.02
CA PHE A 153 9.51 24.13 -5.54
C PHE A 153 8.66 22.88 -5.67
N PHE A 154 9.13 21.85 -6.36
CA PHE A 154 8.44 20.56 -6.39
C PHE A 154 8.45 19.88 -5.01
N GLY A 155 9.47 20.09 -4.17
CA GLY A 155 9.43 19.66 -2.76
C GLY A 155 8.20 20.17 -1.97
N LEU A 156 7.62 21.31 -2.35
CA LEU A 156 6.55 21.99 -1.62
C LEU A 156 5.25 22.24 -2.41
N HIS A 157 5.31 22.27 -3.75
CA HIS A 157 4.28 22.78 -4.66
C HIS A 157 4.19 21.91 -5.92
N ARG A 158 2.99 21.68 -6.45
CA ARG A 158 2.82 20.99 -7.74
C ARG A 158 2.93 21.95 -8.92
N LEU A 159 3.14 21.38 -10.11
CA LEU A 159 3.29 22.11 -11.36
C LEU A 159 2.09 23.04 -11.66
N GLU A 160 0.87 22.67 -11.27
CA GLU A 160 -0.33 23.51 -11.48
C GLU A 160 -0.29 24.83 -10.70
N VAL A 161 0.58 24.96 -9.69
CA VAL A 161 0.82 26.24 -9.00
C VAL A 161 1.45 27.27 -9.94
N LEU A 162 2.27 26.83 -10.90
CA LEU A 162 2.91 27.72 -11.88
C LEU A 162 1.88 28.31 -12.87
N ASP A 163 0.81 27.57 -13.19
CA ASP A 163 -0.27 28.07 -14.06
C ASP A 163 -0.92 29.34 -13.48
N LYS A 164 -1.06 29.41 -12.15
CA LYS A 164 -1.59 30.57 -11.43
C LYS A 164 -0.66 31.80 -11.47
N TYR A 165 0.64 31.60 -11.65
CA TYR A 165 1.67 32.65 -11.55
C TYR A 165 2.53 32.81 -12.81
N SER A 166 2.04 32.33 -13.95
CA SER A 166 2.71 32.34 -15.26
C SER A 166 3.30 33.70 -15.69
N ARG A 167 2.70 34.81 -15.23
CA ARG A 167 3.17 36.20 -15.44
C ARG A 167 4.58 36.52 -14.93
N LEU A 168 5.15 35.70 -14.04
CA LEU A 168 6.48 35.92 -13.45
C LEU A 168 7.63 35.33 -14.30
N LYS A 169 7.29 34.54 -15.33
CA LYS A 169 8.24 33.87 -16.21
C LYS A 169 8.97 34.89 -17.10
N LYS A 170 10.30 34.81 -17.15
CA LYS A 170 11.19 35.65 -17.98
C LYS A 170 11.69 34.95 -19.23
N GLY A 171 11.78 33.62 -19.20
CA GLY A 171 12.30 32.83 -20.30
C GLY A 171 12.39 31.36 -19.92
N ARG A 172 12.97 30.55 -20.81
CA ARG A 172 13.29 29.14 -20.58
C ARG A 172 14.78 28.92 -20.85
N VAL A 173 15.43 28.09 -20.05
CA VAL A 173 16.82 27.65 -20.28
C VAL A 173 16.87 26.88 -21.62
N ALA A 174 17.90 27.11 -22.43
CA ALA A 174 17.97 26.66 -23.83
C ALA A 174 17.80 25.13 -24.01
N ASP A 175 18.09 24.33 -22.98
CA ASP A 175 18.05 22.86 -23.00
C ASP A 175 16.79 22.25 -22.34
N ALA A 176 15.89 23.06 -21.80
CA ALA A 176 14.64 22.58 -21.23
C ALA A 176 13.57 22.50 -22.33
N GLY A 177 13.00 21.32 -22.58
CA GLY A 177 12.11 21.00 -23.71
C GLY A 177 10.82 21.84 -23.86
N PRO A 178 9.74 21.35 -24.48
CA PRO A 178 8.52 22.14 -24.68
C PRO A 178 7.79 22.47 -23.37
N ALA A 179 7.08 23.61 -23.32
CA ALA A 179 6.38 24.10 -22.12
C ALA A 179 5.36 23.07 -21.58
N PRO A 180 5.18 22.94 -20.26
CA PRO A 180 4.15 22.07 -19.72
C PRO A 180 2.74 22.51 -20.16
N LYS A 181 1.89 21.56 -20.58
CA LYS A 181 0.49 21.83 -20.98
C LYS A 181 -0.34 22.39 -19.81
N GLU A 182 -1.35 23.22 -20.08
CA GLU A 182 -2.26 23.78 -19.06
C GLU A 182 -2.96 22.70 -18.21
N ALA A 183 -3.15 22.93 -16.90
CA ALA A 183 -3.75 21.96 -15.95
C ALA A 183 -5.10 21.36 -16.39
N ALA A 184 -5.98 22.15 -17.03
CA ALA A 184 -7.28 21.66 -17.49
C ALA A 184 -7.15 20.61 -18.61
N ALA A 185 -6.15 20.73 -19.48
CA ALA A 185 -5.86 19.75 -20.51
C ALA A 185 -5.30 18.44 -19.92
N ARG A 186 -4.66 18.47 -18.76
CA ARG A 186 -4.09 17.28 -18.09
C ARG A 186 -5.16 16.40 -17.42
N LEU A 187 -6.26 16.99 -16.95
CA LEU A 187 -7.34 16.25 -16.26
C LEU A 187 -8.10 15.30 -17.20
N ILE A 188 -8.10 15.60 -18.50
CA ILE A 188 -8.77 14.77 -19.51
C ILE A 188 -7.83 13.75 -20.18
N GLU A 189 -6.52 13.84 -19.93
CA GLU A 189 -5.54 12.89 -20.46
C GLU A 189 -5.56 11.56 -19.67
N VAL A 190 -5.06 10.50 -20.30
CA VAL A 190 -4.84 9.21 -19.62
C VAL A 190 -3.64 9.36 -18.70
N SER A 191 -3.82 9.04 -17.41
CA SER A 191 -2.74 9.18 -16.44
C SER A 191 -1.60 8.22 -16.74
N LYS A 192 -0.38 8.75 -16.73
CA LYS A 192 0.85 7.97 -16.86
C LYS A 192 1.35 7.44 -15.52
N VAL A 193 0.70 7.80 -14.42
CA VAL A 193 1.04 7.28 -13.09
C VAL A 193 0.75 5.77 -13.06
N PRO A 194 1.69 4.92 -12.64
CA PRO A 194 1.45 3.49 -12.51
C PRO A 194 0.22 3.22 -11.65
N PHE A 195 -0.66 2.31 -12.09
CA PHE A 195 -1.88 1.91 -11.37
C PHE A 195 -2.94 3.01 -11.16
N ALA A 196 -2.73 4.24 -11.64
CA ALA A 196 -3.74 5.30 -11.63
C ALA A 196 -4.87 5.06 -12.65
N GLU A 197 -4.58 4.29 -13.69
CA GLU A 197 -5.53 3.86 -14.72
C GLU A 197 -5.74 2.35 -14.66
N PRO A 198 -6.90 1.85 -15.08
CA PRO A 198 -7.07 0.43 -15.38
C PRO A 198 -6.04 -0.05 -16.41
N SER A 199 -5.52 -1.27 -16.24
CA SER A 199 -4.42 -1.77 -17.07
C SER A 199 -4.68 -1.71 -18.59
N TYR A 200 -5.92 -1.91 -19.04
CA TYR A 200 -6.28 -1.83 -20.46
C TYR A 200 -6.14 -0.41 -21.05
N MET A 201 -6.18 0.64 -20.22
CA MET A 201 -5.89 2.02 -20.63
C MET A 201 -4.39 2.32 -20.67
N GLN A 202 -3.55 1.41 -20.15
CA GLN A 202 -2.09 1.50 -20.12
C GLN A 202 -1.42 0.58 -21.16
N GLY A 203 -2.18 0.14 -22.17
CA GLY A 203 -1.67 -0.67 -23.29
C GLY A 203 -1.69 -2.18 -23.07
N PHE A 204 -2.15 -2.67 -21.91
CA PHE A 204 -2.32 -4.09 -21.69
C PHE A 204 -3.54 -4.63 -22.43
N LYS A 205 -3.43 -5.84 -22.98
CA LYS A 205 -4.57 -6.54 -23.59
C LYS A 205 -5.52 -7.00 -22.49
N SER A 206 -6.82 -6.89 -22.75
CA SER A 206 -7.86 -7.39 -21.86
C SER A 206 -8.86 -8.25 -22.62
N PRO A 207 -9.33 -9.37 -22.05
CA PRO A 207 -10.44 -10.14 -22.62
C PRO A 207 -11.81 -9.47 -22.38
N TYR A 208 -11.88 -8.44 -21.54
CA TYR A 208 -13.12 -7.80 -21.10
C TYR A 208 -13.43 -6.49 -21.83
N PHE A 209 -12.41 -5.79 -22.30
CA PHE A 209 -12.53 -4.46 -22.89
C PHE A 209 -12.08 -4.47 -24.34
N ASP A 210 -12.87 -3.80 -25.18
CA ASP A 210 -12.57 -3.52 -26.58
C ASP A 210 -12.51 -2.00 -26.83
N GLU A 211 -12.38 -1.60 -28.10
CA GLU A 211 -12.30 -0.19 -28.49
C GLU A 211 -13.53 0.64 -28.09
N THR A 212 -14.72 0.04 -28.01
CA THR A 212 -15.94 0.77 -27.68
C THR A 212 -15.91 1.25 -26.22
N HIS A 213 -15.40 0.40 -25.32
CA HIS A 213 -15.18 0.75 -23.92
C HIS A 213 -14.12 1.86 -23.75
N VAL A 214 -13.04 1.80 -24.51
CA VAL A 214 -11.97 2.81 -24.47
C VAL A 214 -12.48 4.16 -24.98
N LYS A 215 -13.15 4.19 -26.13
CA LYS A 215 -13.74 5.41 -26.70
C LYS A 215 -14.78 6.01 -25.76
N LEU A 216 -15.65 5.17 -25.17
CA LEU A 216 -16.66 5.62 -24.21
C LEU A 216 -16.00 6.24 -22.96
N ARG A 217 -14.93 5.63 -22.44
CA ARG A 217 -14.18 6.18 -21.30
C ARG A 217 -13.67 7.58 -21.59
N LEU A 218 -13.03 7.77 -22.75
CA LEU A 218 -12.47 9.07 -23.12
C LEU A 218 -13.55 10.14 -23.30
N GLU A 219 -14.70 9.82 -23.89
CA GLU A 219 -15.81 10.77 -23.99
C GLU A 219 -16.44 11.08 -22.61
N ALA A 220 -16.66 10.06 -21.77
CA ALA A 220 -17.15 10.27 -20.42
C ALA A 220 -16.17 11.14 -19.60
N ARG A 221 -14.85 10.93 -19.78
CA ARG A 221 -13.80 11.73 -19.13
C ARG A 221 -13.85 13.19 -19.55
N LYS A 222 -14.02 13.49 -20.84
CA LYS A 222 -14.17 14.88 -21.33
C LYS A 222 -15.33 15.59 -20.66
N PHE A 223 -16.45 14.89 -20.48
CA PHE A 223 -17.60 15.43 -19.77
C PHE A 223 -17.30 15.64 -18.28
N PHE A 224 -16.95 14.58 -17.55
CA PHE A 224 -16.79 14.66 -16.08
C PHE A 224 -15.58 15.50 -15.66
N SER A 225 -14.40 15.22 -16.21
CA SER A 225 -13.15 15.91 -15.83
C SER A 225 -12.93 17.23 -16.58
N GLY A 226 -13.71 17.50 -17.63
CA GLY A 226 -13.66 18.76 -18.39
C GLY A 226 -14.88 19.65 -18.11
N GLU A 227 -16.04 19.32 -18.67
CA GLU A 227 -17.26 20.15 -18.61
C GLU A 227 -17.76 20.33 -17.16
N THR A 228 -17.82 19.26 -16.36
CA THR A 228 -18.45 19.33 -15.01
C THR A 228 -17.53 19.81 -13.90
N MET A 229 -16.21 19.70 -14.08
CA MET A 229 -15.24 19.82 -12.99
C MET A 229 -15.33 21.16 -12.25
N LYS A 230 -15.47 22.27 -12.98
CA LYS A 230 -15.58 23.61 -12.36
C LYS A 230 -16.81 23.70 -11.45
N GLU A 231 -17.97 23.29 -11.95
CA GLU A 231 -19.22 23.30 -11.18
C GLU A 231 -19.14 22.35 -9.98
N ALA A 232 -18.55 21.17 -10.17
CA ALA A 232 -18.37 20.18 -9.12
C ALA A 232 -17.55 20.75 -7.95
N LEU A 233 -16.42 21.41 -8.24
CA LEU A 233 -15.58 22.07 -7.24
C LEU A 233 -16.34 23.16 -6.49
N GLU A 234 -17.05 24.01 -7.21
CA GLU A 234 -17.81 25.12 -6.62
C GLU A 234 -18.94 24.63 -5.71
N CYS A 235 -19.71 23.65 -6.18
CA CYS A 235 -20.83 23.08 -5.43
C CYS A 235 -20.34 22.32 -4.20
N GLU A 236 -19.26 21.54 -4.31
CA GLU A 236 -18.69 20.80 -3.19
C GLU A 236 -18.26 21.76 -2.07
N VAL A 237 -17.56 22.85 -2.42
CA VAL A 237 -17.07 23.85 -1.44
C VAL A 237 -18.21 24.67 -0.84
N LYS A 238 -19.14 25.15 -1.67
CA LYS A 238 -20.26 26.01 -1.21
C LYS A 238 -21.42 25.21 -0.62
N SER A 239 -21.41 23.89 -0.76
CA SER A 239 -22.53 23.00 -0.42
C SER A 239 -23.85 23.39 -1.11
N THR A 240 -23.76 23.83 -2.36
CA THR A 240 -24.92 24.20 -3.20
C THR A 240 -25.35 23.03 -4.09
N PRO A 241 -26.62 22.97 -4.51
CA PRO A 241 -27.09 21.93 -5.44
C PRO A 241 -26.37 21.98 -6.79
N PRO A 242 -26.20 20.82 -7.47
CA PRO A 242 -25.88 20.78 -8.90
C PRO A 242 -26.96 21.49 -9.73
N SER A 243 -26.54 22.11 -10.82
CA SER A 243 -27.42 22.82 -11.74
C SER A 243 -28.34 21.87 -12.52
N LYS A 244 -29.52 22.38 -12.88
CA LYS A 244 -30.46 21.64 -13.73
C LYS A 244 -29.91 21.50 -15.16
N GLU A 245 -29.16 22.51 -15.60
CA GLU A 245 -28.50 22.57 -16.89
C GLU A 245 -27.50 21.42 -17.04
N MET A 246 -26.67 21.16 -16.02
CA MET A 246 -25.73 20.05 -16.06
C MET A 246 -26.43 18.68 -16.07
N ARG A 247 -27.54 18.54 -15.31
CA ARG A 247 -28.33 17.30 -15.33
C ARG A 247 -28.97 17.05 -16.71
N LYS A 248 -29.52 18.08 -17.34
CA LYS A 248 -30.04 18.00 -18.72
C LYS A 248 -28.93 17.62 -19.70
N ARG A 249 -27.75 18.23 -19.54
CA ARG A 249 -26.58 17.91 -20.35
C ARG A 249 -26.18 16.43 -20.24
N MET A 250 -26.25 15.84 -19.04
CA MET A 250 -26.07 14.38 -18.86
C MET A 250 -27.13 13.55 -19.59
N GLY A 251 -28.39 14.00 -19.56
CA GLY A 251 -29.48 13.37 -20.30
C GLY A 251 -29.28 13.40 -21.81
N GLU A 252 -28.84 14.54 -22.36
CA GLU A 252 -28.50 14.70 -23.79
C GLU A 252 -27.39 13.75 -24.24
N LEU A 253 -26.37 13.55 -23.39
CA LEU A 253 -25.27 12.62 -23.63
C LEU A 253 -25.68 11.16 -23.37
N GLY A 254 -26.89 10.91 -22.88
CA GLY A 254 -27.38 9.57 -22.52
C GLY A 254 -26.72 8.98 -21.27
N ILE A 255 -25.97 9.77 -20.50
CA ILE A 255 -25.24 9.30 -19.31
C ILE A 255 -26.21 8.78 -18.24
N ILE A 256 -27.32 9.48 -18.00
CA ILE A 256 -28.34 9.05 -17.02
C ILE A 256 -28.93 7.68 -17.39
N ALA A 257 -29.06 7.38 -18.69
CA ALA A 257 -29.48 6.07 -19.16
C ALA A 257 -28.38 5.02 -18.93
N MET A 258 -27.15 5.32 -19.34
CA MET A 258 -26.01 4.39 -19.26
C MET A 258 -25.70 3.91 -17.84
N VAL A 259 -25.87 4.76 -16.83
CA VAL A 259 -25.63 4.40 -15.41
C VAL A 259 -26.71 3.49 -14.79
N GLN A 260 -27.73 3.10 -15.56
CA GLN A 260 -28.74 2.11 -15.15
C GLN A 260 -28.47 0.71 -15.73
N GLY A 261 -27.42 0.56 -16.54
CA GLY A 261 -27.05 -0.70 -17.20
C GLY A 261 -27.74 -0.95 -18.55
N PRO A 262 -27.56 -2.15 -19.13
CA PRO A 262 -28.16 -2.50 -20.41
C PRO A 262 -29.69 -2.58 -20.32
N GLY A 263 -30.38 -2.01 -21.31
CA GLY A 263 -31.83 -2.16 -21.45
C GLY A 263 -32.47 -1.16 -22.41
N GLU A 264 -33.79 -1.28 -22.58
CA GLU A 264 -34.57 -0.46 -23.54
C GLU A 264 -34.51 1.06 -23.27
N HIS A 265 -34.26 1.46 -22.03
CA HIS A 265 -34.13 2.86 -21.65
C HIS A 265 -32.94 3.57 -22.32
N LEU A 266 -31.95 2.81 -22.80
CA LEU A 266 -30.82 3.35 -23.58
C LEU A 266 -31.24 3.90 -24.96
N LYS A 267 -32.46 3.59 -25.43
CA LYS A 267 -33.02 4.11 -26.68
C LYS A 267 -33.78 5.43 -26.50
N ILE A 268 -33.94 5.89 -25.25
CA ILE A 268 -34.65 7.15 -24.95
C ILE A 268 -33.80 8.37 -25.34
N PRO A 269 -32.48 8.44 -25.01
CA PRO A 269 -31.62 9.49 -25.51
C PRO A 269 -31.42 9.37 -27.03
N ALA A 270 -31.13 10.50 -27.69
CA ALA A 270 -30.87 10.51 -29.14
C ALA A 270 -29.59 9.73 -29.52
N SER A 271 -28.58 9.74 -28.64
CA SER A 271 -27.34 8.98 -28.80
C SER A 271 -26.66 8.76 -27.43
N LEU A 272 -25.77 7.77 -27.33
CA LEU A 272 -24.95 7.53 -26.15
C LEU A 272 -23.56 8.14 -26.37
N CYS A 273 -23.22 9.20 -25.63
CA CYS A 273 -22.00 10.00 -25.78
C CYS A 273 -21.66 10.33 -27.25
N GLY A 274 -22.62 10.91 -27.99
CA GLY A 274 -22.40 11.26 -29.41
C GLY A 274 -22.36 10.07 -30.36
N GLY A 275 -22.88 8.91 -29.95
CA GLY A 275 -22.97 7.72 -30.79
C GLY A 275 -21.75 6.80 -30.74
N VAL A 276 -20.89 6.96 -29.72
CA VAL A 276 -19.70 6.11 -29.52
C VAL A 276 -20.07 4.64 -29.30
N VAL A 277 -21.21 4.40 -28.63
CA VAL A 277 -21.74 3.06 -28.38
C VAL A 277 -23.20 3.03 -28.80
N LYS A 278 -23.60 1.96 -29.50
CA LYS A 278 -25.01 1.73 -29.82
C LYS A 278 -25.72 1.05 -28.64
N PRO A 279 -27.01 1.32 -28.39
CA PRO A 279 -27.76 0.67 -27.32
C PRO A 279 -27.65 -0.86 -27.31
N GLU A 280 -27.58 -1.48 -28.49
CA GLU A 280 -27.49 -2.95 -28.64
C GLU A 280 -26.10 -3.52 -28.32
N GLN A 281 -25.06 -2.67 -28.30
CA GLN A 281 -23.68 -3.05 -27.96
C GLN A 281 -23.36 -2.77 -26.49
N PHE A 282 -24.20 -2.00 -25.81
CA PHE A 282 -23.98 -1.59 -24.43
C PHE A 282 -24.13 -2.77 -23.46
N ASN A 283 -23.15 -2.95 -22.59
CA ASN A 283 -23.09 -4.04 -21.61
C ASN A 283 -22.67 -3.48 -20.23
N HIS A 284 -22.60 -4.32 -19.20
CA HIS A 284 -22.23 -3.86 -17.85
C HIS A 284 -20.77 -3.35 -17.73
N PHE A 285 -19.87 -3.68 -18.66
CA PHE A 285 -18.54 -3.06 -18.70
C PHE A 285 -18.59 -1.62 -19.21
N HIS A 286 -19.49 -1.30 -20.15
CA HIS A 286 -19.74 0.09 -20.56
C HIS A 286 -20.33 0.92 -19.42
N GLU A 287 -21.31 0.35 -18.70
CA GLU A 287 -21.86 0.97 -17.49
C GLU A 287 -20.76 1.25 -16.45
N MET A 288 -19.92 0.24 -16.19
CA MET A 288 -18.79 0.35 -15.26
C MET A 288 -17.87 1.51 -15.64
N VAL A 289 -17.50 1.63 -16.91
CA VAL A 289 -16.65 2.72 -17.43
C VAL A 289 -17.25 4.09 -17.12
N VAL A 290 -18.55 4.28 -17.37
CA VAL A 290 -19.23 5.56 -17.09
C VAL A 290 -19.24 5.86 -15.59
N GLN A 291 -19.48 4.85 -14.75
CA GLN A 291 -19.47 4.98 -13.29
C GLN A 291 -18.07 5.29 -12.72
N GLU A 292 -17.01 4.74 -13.30
CA GLU A 292 -15.64 5.04 -12.89
C GLU A 292 -15.25 6.48 -13.24
N GLU A 293 -15.56 6.95 -14.46
CA GLU A 293 -15.21 8.31 -14.88
C GLU A 293 -16.02 9.38 -14.13
N ARG A 294 -17.26 9.08 -13.76
CA ARG A 294 -18.13 9.94 -12.93
C ARG A 294 -17.44 10.39 -11.63
N CYS A 295 -16.71 9.49 -10.98
CA CYS A 295 -16.19 9.74 -9.64
C CYS A 295 -14.77 10.35 -9.59
N ARG A 296 -14.14 10.54 -10.76
CA ARG A 296 -12.81 11.16 -10.87
C ARG A 296 -12.77 12.62 -10.41
N THR A 297 -13.91 13.30 -10.36
CA THR A 297 -13.96 14.71 -9.92
C THR A 297 -13.61 14.87 -8.44
N MET A 298 -13.67 13.77 -7.66
CA MET A 298 -13.44 13.78 -6.21
C MET A 298 -14.33 14.82 -5.51
N CYS A 299 -15.59 14.90 -5.93
CA CYS A 299 -16.62 15.80 -5.40
C CYS A 299 -17.87 14.98 -5.06
N PRO A 300 -17.81 14.10 -4.04
CA PRO A 300 -18.86 13.11 -3.78
C PRO A 300 -20.21 13.75 -3.46
N GLY A 301 -20.24 14.95 -2.86
CA GLY A 301 -21.49 15.65 -2.60
C GLY A 301 -22.16 16.08 -3.89
N TYR A 302 -21.39 16.68 -4.78
CA TYR A 302 -21.87 17.04 -6.11
C TYR A 302 -22.32 15.82 -6.93
N GLU A 303 -21.49 14.79 -6.99
CA GLU A 303 -21.76 13.54 -7.72
C GLU A 303 -23.07 12.88 -7.24
N ASP A 304 -23.27 12.76 -5.93
CA ASP A 304 -24.47 12.15 -5.38
C ASP A 304 -25.75 12.98 -5.62
N GLY A 305 -25.63 14.31 -5.59
CA GLY A 305 -26.74 15.23 -5.87
C GLY A 305 -27.08 15.36 -7.36
N LEU A 306 -26.12 15.06 -8.23
CA LEU A 306 -26.27 15.21 -9.68
C LEU A 306 -27.08 14.04 -10.25
N ASP A 307 -26.66 12.81 -9.96
CA ASP A 307 -27.25 11.57 -10.48
C ASP A 307 -27.26 10.38 -9.51
N GLY A 308 -26.52 10.41 -8.40
CA GLY A 308 -26.40 9.26 -7.48
C GLY A 308 -27.75 8.78 -6.93
N ALA A 309 -28.69 9.69 -6.68
CA ALA A 309 -30.06 9.35 -6.32
C ALA A 309 -30.84 8.67 -7.45
N VAL A 310 -30.63 9.12 -8.69
CA VAL A 310 -31.27 8.58 -9.88
C VAL A 310 -30.82 7.14 -10.13
N SER A 311 -29.52 6.87 -9.97
CA SER A 311 -28.93 5.52 -10.13
C SER A 311 -29.51 4.45 -9.22
N ILE A 312 -30.17 4.82 -8.12
CA ILE A 312 -30.81 3.87 -7.19
C ILE A 312 -32.34 3.90 -7.24
N GLY A 313 -32.93 5.06 -7.55
CA GLY A 313 -34.39 5.23 -7.64
C GLY A 313 -34.99 4.79 -8.98
N LEU A 314 -34.34 5.14 -10.09
CA LEU A 314 -34.82 4.87 -11.44
C LEU A 314 -34.90 3.38 -11.79
N PRO A 315 -33.96 2.49 -11.37
CA PRO A 315 -34.04 1.07 -11.71
C PRO A 315 -35.35 0.39 -11.27
N VAL A 316 -35.93 0.84 -10.15
CA VAL A 316 -37.22 0.35 -9.66
C VAL A 316 -38.34 0.65 -10.65
N LEU A 317 -38.37 1.86 -11.23
CA LEU A 317 -39.37 2.26 -12.21
C LEU A 317 -39.17 1.54 -13.55
N LEU A 318 -37.92 1.41 -13.98
CA LEU A 318 -37.57 0.66 -15.21
C LEU A 318 -38.05 -0.79 -15.14
N LYS A 319 -37.81 -1.45 -14.00
CA LYS A 319 -38.09 -2.88 -13.84
C LYS A 319 -39.54 -3.19 -13.43
N TYR A 320 -40.12 -2.35 -12.57
CA TYR A 320 -41.40 -2.66 -11.90
C TYR A 320 -42.47 -1.57 -12.03
N GLY A 321 -42.14 -0.42 -12.62
CA GLY A 321 -43.11 0.63 -12.90
C GLY A 321 -44.22 0.15 -13.85
N SER A 322 -45.42 0.71 -13.68
CA SER A 322 -46.52 0.50 -14.62
C SER A 322 -46.22 1.16 -15.97
N ASP A 323 -47.01 0.83 -17.00
CA ASP A 323 -46.84 1.42 -18.33
C ASP A 323 -46.93 2.94 -18.30
N TRP A 324 -47.83 3.49 -17.48
CA TRP A 324 -47.92 4.93 -17.24
C TRP A 324 -46.61 5.51 -16.68
N MET A 325 -45.99 4.87 -15.67
CA MET A 325 -44.71 5.35 -15.13
C MET A 325 -43.59 5.29 -16.18
N LYS A 326 -43.57 4.23 -16.99
CA LYS A 326 -42.57 4.05 -18.05
C LYS A 326 -42.73 5.02 -19.21
N GLN A 327 -43.96 5.46 -19.50
CA GLN A 327 -44.25 6.39 -20.60
C GLN A 327 -44.18 7.86 -20.17
N GLU A 328 -44.65 8.19 -18.96
CA GLU A 328 -44.83 9.59 -18.54
C GLU A 328 -43.73 10.10 -17.59
N VAL A 329 -43.10 9.21 -16.81
CA VAL A 329 -42.16 9.60 -15.75
C VAL A 329 -40.71 9.25 -16.15
N VAL A 330 -40.46 7.99 -16.53
CA VAL A 330 -39.11 7.51 -16.89
C VAL A 330 -38.42 8.38 -17.95
N PRO A 331 -39.06 8.78 -19.06
CA PRO A 331 -38.36 9.53 -20.10
C PRO A 331 -37.88 10.91 -19.63
N LYS A 332 -38.64 11.58 -18.76
CA LYS A 332 -38.26 12.89 -18.21
C LYS A 332 -37.05 12.78 -17.27
N ILE A 333 -36.98 11.70 -16.49
CA ILE A 333 -35.83 11.43 -15.62
C ILE A 333 -34.60 11.11 -16.47
N VAL A 334 -34.74 10.25 -17.49
CA VAL A 334 -33.62 9.85 -18.37
C VAL A 334 -33.07 11.05 -19.15
N LYS A 335 -33.92 12.01 -19.53
CA LYS A 335 -33.51 13.28 -20.16
C LYS A 335 -32.93 14.31 -19.18
N GLY A 336 -32.93 14.01 -17.87
CA GLY A 336 -32.44 14.93 -16.84
C GLY A 336 -33.37 16.11 -16.55
N GLU A 337 -34.63 16.06 -16.98
CA GLU A 337 -35.63 17.10 -16.76
C GLU A 337 -36.23 17.03 -15.34
N GLU A 338 -36.43 15.81 -14.84
CA GLU A 338 -36.92 15.49 -13.50
C GLU A 338 -35.93 14.54 -12.79
N THR A 339 -36.02 14.41 -11.48
CA THR A 339 -35.19 13.48 -10.71
C THR A 339 -35.99 12.63 -9.72
N VAL A 340 -35.46 11.45 -9.43
CA VAL A 340 -36.09 10.43 -8.59
C VAL A 340 -35.12 9.98 -7.51
N VAL A 341 -35.66 9.73 -6.31
CA VAL A 341 -34.90 9.22 -5.17
C VAL A 341 -35.48 7.90 -4.68
N LEU A 342 -34.66 7.10 -4.01
CA LEU A 342 -35.08 5.89 -3.30
C LEU A 342 -35.25 6.19 -1.80
N ALA A 343 -36.47 6.03 -1.28
CA ALA A 343 -36.86 6.41 0.08
C ALA A 343 -37.30 5.19 0.92
N ILE A 344 -36.31 4.45 1.44
CA ILE A 344 -36.56 3.21 2.22
C ILE A 344 -36.38 3.46 3.71
N THR A 345 -35.16 3.86 4.09
CA THR A 345 -34.66 3.85 5.47
C THR A 345 -35.43 4.78 6.40
N GLU A 346 -35.63 4.33 7.64
CA GLU A 346 -36.27 5.08 8.72
C GLU A 346 -35.39 5.09 9.98
N ALA A 347 -35.73 5.90 10.97
CA ALA A 347 -35.01 5.94 12.25
C ALA A 347 -34.94 4.58 12.96
N PHE A 348 -35.98 3.76 12.81
CA PHE A 348 -36.10 2.43 13.43
C PHE A 348 -35.89 1.26 12.44
N ALA A 349 -35.65 1.55 11.16
CA ALA A 349 -35.57 0.53 10.11
C ALA A 349 -34.45 0.89 9.11
N GLY A 350 -33.22 0.47 9.43
CA GLY A 350 -32.04 0.54 8.57
C GLY A 350 -31.70 -0.83 8.00
N SER A 351 -30.87 -1.60 8.71
CA SER A 351 -30.57 -2.99 8.34
C SER A 351 -31.82 -3.88 8.40
N ASP A 352 -32.74 -3.64 9.35
CA ASP A 352 -34.05 -4.29 9.42
C ASP A 352 -35.11 -3.51 8.63
N VAL A 353 -35.00 -3.54 7.29
CA VAL A 353 -35.95 -2.88 6.38
C VAL A 353 -37.38 -3.39 6.59
N ALA A 354 -37.55 -4.66 6.99
CA ALA A 354 -38.86 -5.26 7.22
C ALA A 354 -39.60 -4.62 8.39
N GLY A 355 -38.89 -3.93 9.30
CA GLY A 355 -39.43 -3.22 10.46
C GLY A 355 -39.96 -1.80 10.18
N LEU A 356 -40.00 -1.34 8.91
CA LEU A 356 -40.44 0.01 8.56
C LEU A 356 -41.88 0.32 9.04
N ARG A 357 -42.13 1.60 9.35
CA ARG A 357 -43.35 2.10 10.00
C ARG A 357 -44.09 3.16 9.17
N THR A 358 -43.51 3.74 8.12
CA THR A 358 -44.26 4.62 7.21
C THR A 358 -45.46 3.83 6.66
N THR A 359 -46.68 4.34 6.87
CA THR A 359 -47.92 3.66 6.49
C THR A 359 -48.49 4.26 5.21
N ALA A 360 -49.17 3.45 4.41
CA ALA A 360 -50.07 3.88 3.35
C ALA A 360 -51.42 3.20 3.56
N VAL A 361 -52.45 3.98 3.91
CA VAL A 361 -53.80 3.48 4.21
C VAL A 361 -54.76 3.97 3.14
N LEU A 362 -55.60 3.09 2.59
CA LEU A 362 -56.63 3.51 1.63
C LEU A 362 -57.60 4.50 2.28
N ASP A 363 -57.95 5.54 1.54
CA ASP A 363 -59.03 6.44 1.93
C ASP A 363 -60.40 5.74 1.84
N ALA A 364 -61.46 6.43 2.28
CA ALA A 364 -62.81 5.87 2.26
C ALA A 364 -63.32 5.52 0.85
N SER A 365 -62.77 6.15 -0.20
CA SER A 365 -63.13 5.89 -1.60
C SER A 365 -62.45 4.62 -2.14
N GLY A 366 -61.31 4.23 -1.59
CA GLY A 366 -60.47 3.14 -2.10
C GLY A 366 -59.64 3.51 -3.33
N GLU A 367 -59.70 4.77 -3.79
CA GLU A 367 -58.97 5.27 -4.97
C GLU A 367 -57.59 5.83 -4.63
N ASN A 368 -57.40 6.34 -3.40
CA ASN A 368 -56.16 6.97 -2.96
C ASN A 368 -55.64 6.33 -1.68
N TYR A 369 -54.32 6.42 -1.51
CA TYR A 369 -53.62 6.12 -0.29
C TYR A 369 -53.29 7.40 0.47
N ILE A 370 -53.49 7.40 1.78
CA ILE A 370 -53.00 8.43 2.69
C ILE A 370 -51.70 7.91 3.29
N VAL A 371 -50.58 8.55 2.92
CA VAL A 371 -49.23 8.17 3.35
C VAL A 371 -48.79 9.05 4.52
N ASN A 372 -48.31 8.40 5.59
CA ASN A 372 -47.82 9.04 6.80
C ASN A 372 -46.52 8.39 7.28
N GLY A 373 -45.52 9.21 7.62
CA GLY A 373 -44.29 8.74 8.26
C GLY A 373 -43.06 9.51 7.81
N THR A 374 -41.89 9.04 8.24
CA THR A 374 -40.62 9.75 8.05
C THR A 374 -39.54 8.82 7.50
N LYS A 375 -38.80 9.29 6.51
CA LYS A 375 -37.62 8.63 5.95
C LYS A 375 -36.35 9.40 6.30
N LYS A 376 -35.23 8.68 6.39
CA LYS A 376 -33.95 9.18 6.86
C LYS A 376 -32.82 8.77 5.91
N TRP A 377 -31.87 9.68 5.69
CA TRP A 377 -30.71 9.51 4.81
C TRP A 377 -31.07 9.38 3.33
N ILE A 378 -32.06 10.15 2.86
CA ILE A 378 -32.50 10.08 1.47
C ILE A 378 -31.64 11.00 0.60
N THR A 379 -30.64 10.44 -0.05
CA THR A 379 -29.77 11.14 -1.01
C THR A 379 -30.58 11.76 -2.14
N GLY A 380 -30.26 13.00 -2.51
CA GLY A 380 -31.03 13.79 -3.48
C GLY A 380 -32.43 14.21 -3.02
N GLY A 381 -32.84 13.85 -1.79
CA GLY A 381 -34.18 14.10 -1.26
C GLY A 381 -34.57 15.58 -1.25
N MET A 382 -33.61 16.51 -1.14
CA MET A 382 -33.87 17.95 -1.25
C MET A 382 -34.28 18.39 -2.66
N TYR A 383 -33.91 17.64 -3.69
CA TYR A 383 -34.06 18.03 -5.11
C TYR A 383 -35.05 17.16 -5.87
N ALA A 384 -35.57 16.10 -5.23
CA ALA A 384 -36.44 15.11 -5.83
C ALA A 384 -37.77 15.68 -6.34
N ASP A 385 -38.12 15.33 -7.58
CA ASP A 385 -39.49 15.48 -8.11
C ASP A 385 -40.33 14.24 -7.75
N TRP A 386 -39.67 13.07 -7.67
CA TRP A 386 -40.29 11.79 -7.39
C TRP A 386 -39.59 11.01 -6.27
N PHE A 387 -40.38 10.39 -5.40
CA PHE A 387 -39.90 9.55 -4.29
C PHE A 387 -40.40 8.12 -4.45
N VAL A 388 -39.50 7.21 -4.80
CA VAL A 388 -39.77 5.76 -4.79
C VAL A 388 -39.68 5.29 -3.34
N THR A 389 -40.83 5.20 -2.68
CA THR A 389 -40.96 5.13 -1.22
C THR A 389 -41.43 3.77 -0.74
N ALA A 390 -40.71 3.17 0.22
CA ALA A 390 -41.16 1.96 0.90
C ALA A 390 -42.19 2.30 1.97
N VAL A 391 -43.36 1.67 1.91
CA VAL A 391 -44.48 1.93 2.82
C VAL A 391 -45.10 0.62 3.31
N ARG A 392 -45.80 0.67 4.44
CA ARG A 392 -46.56 -0.45 4.98
C ARG A 392 -48.02 -0.31 4.60
N THR A 393 -48.50 -1.28 3.82
CA THR A 393 -49.92 -1.45 3.46
C THR A 393 -50.55 -2.67 4.13
N GLY A 394 -49.72 -3.64 4.55
CA GLY A 394 -50.16 -4.89 5.15
C GLY A 394 -49.75 -5.06 6.62
N LYS A 395 -49.75 -6.31 7.09
CA LYS A 395 -49.34 -6.69 8.45
C LYS A 395 -47.85 -6.40 8.72
N ALA A 396 -47.42 -6.50 9.97
CA ALA A 396 -46.01 -6.38 10.34
C ALA A 396 -45.10 -7.38 9.59
N GLY A 397 -43.83 -7.01 9.40
CA GLY A 397 -42.82 -7.82 8.69
C GLY A 397 -42.75 -7.58 7.18
N ALA A 398 -41.87 -8.35 6.52
CA ALA A 398 -41.54 -8.19 5.10
C ALA A 398 -42.76 -8.34 4.16
N GLY A 399 -43.68 -9.24 4.51
CA GLY A 399 -44.88 -9.52 3.72
C GLY A 399 -45.95 -8.43 3.75
N GLY A 400 -45.76 -7.31 4.47
CA GLY A 400 -46.67 -6.16 4.47
C GLY A 400 -46.09 -4.88 3.89
N VAL A 401 -44.90 -4.96 3.29
CA VAL A 401 -44.19 -3.81 2.70
C VAL A 401 -44.54 -3.67 1.23
N SER A 402 -44.85 -2.44 0.81
CA SER A 402 -45.15 -2.01 -0.56
C SER A 402 -44.17 -0.92 -1.01
N MET A 403 -44.11 -0.68 -2.32
CA MET A 403 -43.37 0.43 -2.91
C MET A 403 -44.32 1.35 -3.67
N MET A 404 -44.23 2.66 -3.42
CA MET A 404 -45.07 3.67 -4.07
C MET A 404 -44.22 4.77 -4.69
N LEU A 405 -44.63 5.28 -5.84
CA LEU A 405 -44.05 6.46 -6.47
C LEU A 405 -44.79 7.71 -5.97
N ILE A 406 -44.17 8.51 -5.11
CA ILE A 406 -44.82 9.68 -4.50
C ILE A 406 -44.26 10.96 -5.14
N PRO A 407 -45.09 11.82 -5.75
CA PRO A 407 -44.62 13.09 -6.30
C PRO A 407 -44.28 14.07 -5.17
N ARG A 408 -43.36 15.00 -5.45
CA ARG A 408 -43.20 16.20 -4.63
C ARG A 408 -44.54 16.95 -4.52
N SER A 409 -44.89 17.34 -3.30
CA SER A 409 -46.06 18.18 -3.00
C SER A 409 -45.86 18.87 -1.65
N ASP A 410 -46.79 19.75 -1.27
CA ASP A 410 -46.77 20.43 0.03
C ASP A 410 -46.88 19.46 1.22
N ALA A 411 -47.45 18.27 0.99
CA ALA A 411 -47.54 17.19 1.97
C ALA A 411 -46.24 16.37 2.14
N VAL A 412 -45.19 16.69 1.36
CA VAL A 412 -43.87 16.05 1.40
C VAL A 412 -42.82 17.07 1.82
N GLN A 413 -42.57 17.13 3.13
CA GLN A 413 -41.58 18.04 3.70
C GLN A 413 -40.19 17.41 3.66
N THR A 414 -39.18 18.19 3.25
CA THR A 414 -37.79 17.74 3.26
C THR A 414 -36.89 18.72 3.98
N THR A 415 -36.03 18.20 4.85
CA THR A 415 -35.02 19.00 5.56
C THR A 415 -33.63 18.42 5.32
N VAL A 416 -32.66 19.30 5.07
CA VAL A 416 -31.29 18.90 4.76
C VAL A 416 -30.66 18.18 5.95
N MET A 417 -29.94 17.11 5.65
CA MET A 417 -29.14 16.36 6.60
C MET A 417 -27.67 16.49 6.23
N LYS A 418 -26.88 17.05 7.13
CA LYS A 418 -25.43 17.17 6.95
C LYS A 418 -24.77 15.82 7.23
N THR A 419 -24.07 15.29 6.22
CA THR A 419 -23.22 14.11 6.34
C THR A 419 -21.75 14.53 6.43
N LYS A 420 -20.81 13.57 6.46
CA LYS A 420 -19.37 13.87 6.57
C LYS A 420 -18.80 14.57 5.33
N TYR A 421 -19.47 14.46 4.17
CA TYR A 421 -19.11 15.14 2.93
C TYR A 421 -20.09 16.27 2.60
N SER A 422 -19.84 17.01 1.50
CA SER A 422 -20.60 18.22 1.18
C SER A 422 -22.10 17.98 1.11
N SER A 423 -22.88 18.94 1.64
CA SER A 423 -24.35 18.89 1.58
C SER A 423 -24.92 19.11 0.17
N SER A 424 -24.06 19.35 -0.82
CA SER A 424 -24.41 19.32 -2.24
C SER A 424 -25.16 18.03 -2.63
N ALA A 425 -24.99 16.92 -1.89
CA ALA A 425 -25.70 15.66 -2.11
C ALA A 425 -27.22 15.75 -1.94
N GLY A 426 -27.70 16.80 -1.26
CA GLY A 426 -29.13 16.97 -0.98
C GLY A 426 -29.72 15.86 -0.11
N THR A 427 -28.89 15.18 0.69
CA THR A 427 -29.35 14.15 1.63
C THR A 427 -30.37 14.76 2.59
N ALA A 428 -31.53 14.14 2.74
CA ALA A 428 -32.63 14.72 3.48
C ALA A 428 -33.27 13.75 4.49
N TYR A 429 -33.90 14.34 5.50
CA TYR A 429 -35.09 13.74 6.11
C TYR A 429 -36.28 14.03 5.20
N VAL A 430 -37.15 13.06 5.00
CA VAL A 430 -38.39 13.21 4.21
C VAL A 430 -39.57 12.86 5.09
N THR A 431 -40.51 13.78 5.28
CA THR A 431 -41.72 13.58 6.08
C THR A 431 -42.92 13.61 5.16
N TYR A 432 -43.74 12.57 5.25
CA TYR A 432 -45.06 12.49 4.62
C TYR A 432 -46.10 12.76 5.70
N GLU A 433 -46.90 13.80 5.52
CA GLU A 433 -47.99 14.15 6.43
C GLU A 433 -49.29 14.21 5.65
N ASN A 434 -50.14 13.21 5.86
CA ASN A 434 -51.41 13.01 5.15
C ASN A 434 -51.27 13.16 3.63
N CYS A 435 -50.18 12.63 3.07
CA CYS A 435 -49.90 12.74 1.65
C CYS A 435 -50.85 11.83 0.87
N ILE A 436 -51.72 12.42 0.05
CA ILE A 436 -52.70 11.70 -0.77
C ILE A 436 -52.01 11.24 -2.06
N VAL A 437 -51.95 9.93 -2.26
CA VAL A 437 -51.24 9.30 -3.38
C VAL A 437 -52.22 8.39 -4.13
N PRO A 438 -52.49 8.65 -5.43
CA PRO A 438 -53.38 7.81 -6.21
C PRO A 438 -52.96 6.33 -6.24
N LYS A 439 -53.91 5.40 -6.21
CA LYS A 439 -53.63 3.96 -6.26
C LYS A 439 -52.81 3.52 -7.48
N LYS A 440 -52.95 4.24 -8.61
CA LYS A 440 -52.16 4.00 -9.84
C LYS A 440 -50.64 4.22 -9.66
N TYR A 441 -50.22 4.86 -8.56
CA TYR A 441 -48.81 5.08 -8.23
C TYR A 441 -48.18 3.95 -7.40
N MET A 442 -48.95 2.89 -7.09
CA MET A 442 -48.42 1.66 -6.51
C MET A 442 -47.51 0.94 -7.52
N ILE A 443 -46.32 0.56 -7.09
CA ILE A 443 -45.32 -0.13 -7.93
C ILE A 443 -45.50 -1.64 -7.75
N LYS A 444 -45.73 -2.37 -8.85
CA LYS A 444 -45.94 -3.83 -8.92
C LYS A 444 -47.15 -4.40 -8.14
N GLY A 445 -47.72 -3.66 -7.20
CA GLY A 445 -48.85 -4.05 -6.38
C GLY A 445 -48.52 -4.12 -4.87
N GLU A 446 -49.57 -4.24 -4.07
CA GLU A 446 -49.47 -4.27 -2.60
C GLU A 446 -48.63 -5.46 -2.11
N ASN A 447 -47.90 -5.24 -1.03
CA ASN A 447 -47.11 -6.23 -0.30
C ASN A 447 -45.97 -6.86 -1.12
N LYS A 448 -45.60 -6.24 -2.26
CA LYS A 448 -44.48 -6.66 -3.12
C LYS A 448 -43.21 -5.83 -2.91
N GLY A 449 -43.25 -4.84 -2.04
CA GLY A 449 -42.18 -3.87 -1.84
C GLY A 449 -40.88 -4.49 -1.36
N PHE A 450 -40.92 -5.41 -0.39
CA PHE A 450 -39.69 -6.04 0.11
C PHE A 450 -38.94 -6.81 -0.98
N GLN A 451 -39.66 -7.53 -1.85
CA GLN A 451 -39.06 -8.23 -3.00
C GLN A 451 -38.41 -7.26 -3.98
N ILE A 452 -39.06 -6.13 -4.27
CA ILE A 452 -38.52 -5.08 -5.14
C ILE A 452 -37.20 -4.56 -4.57
N ILE A 453 -37.20 -4.20 -3.28
CA ILE A 453 -36.03 -3.67 -2.58
C ILE A 453 -34.85 -4.66 -2.67
N MET A 454 -35.06 -5.92 -2.31
CA MET A 454 -34.00 -6.94 -2.35
C MET A 454 -33.43 -7.15 -3.76
N SER A 455 -34.28 -7.05 -4.80
CA SER A 455 -33.83 -7.22 -6.19
C SER A 455 -33.00 -6.04 -6.72
N ASN A 456 -33.12 -4.86 -6.11
CA ASN A 456 -32.39 -3.66 -6.53
C ASN A 456 -30.96 -3.64 -5.98
N PHE A 457 -30.76 -4.22 -4.80
CA PHE A 457 -29.52 -4.07 -4.03
C PHE A 457 -28.28 -4.69 -4.65
N ASN A 458 -28.39 -5.77 -5.42
CA ASN A 458 -27.18 -6.37 -6.02
C ASN A 458 -26.51 -5.43 -7.03
N HIS A 459 -27.29 -4.79 -7.90
CA HIS A 459 -26.79 -3.82 -8.86
C HIS A 459 -26.25 -2.56 -8.16
N GLU A 460 -26.99 -2.06 -7.16
CA GLU A 460 -26.53 -0.93 -6.33
C GLU A 460 -25.19 -1.23 -5.61
N ARG A 461 -25.05 -2.42 -5.01
CA ARG A 461 -23.81 -2.84 -4.33
C ARG A 461 -22.63 -2.97 -5.29
N TRP A 462 -22.87 -3.52 -6.47
CA TRP A 462 -21.87 -3.56 -7.53
C TRP A 462 -21.43 -2.13 -7.92
N MET A 463 -22.37 -1.22 -8.18
CA MET A 463 -22.06 0.18 -8.49
C MET A 463 -21.22 0.84 -7.38
N ILE A 464 -21.56 0.60 -6.11
CA ILE A 464 -20.78 1.10 -4.97
C ILE A 464 -19.31 0.63 -5.04
N THR A 465 -19.08 -0.64 -5.40
CA THR A 465 -17.71 -1.17 -5.54
C THR A 465 -16.93 -0.53 -6.67
N VAL A 466 -17.56 -0.31 -7.83
CA VAL A 466 -16.97 0.39 -8.98
C VAL A 466 -16.47 1.77 -8.56
N VAL A 467 -17.36 2.55 -7.94
CA VAL A 467 -17.06 3.93 -7.51
C VAL A 467 -15.98 3.94 -6.42
N CYS A 468 -16.02 3.00 -5.48
CA CYS A 468 -15.00 2.91 -4.42
C CYS A 468 -13.60 2.67 -4.99
N ILE A 469 -13.47 1.72 -5.92
CA ILE A 469 -12.19 1.36 -6.55
C ILE A 469 -11.67 2.53 -7.38
N ALA A 470 -12.52 3.18 -8.17
CA ALA A 470 -12.10 4.32 -8.99
C ALA A 470 -11.65 5.53 -8.15
N ARG A 471 -12.35 5.86 -7.06
CA ARG A 471 -11.89 6.92 -6.15
C ARG A 471 -10.60 6.55 -5.42
N ALA A 472 -10.40 5.29 -5.05
CA ALA A 472 -9.15 4.81 -4.49
C ALA A 472 -7.99 4.95 -5.48
N ARG A 473 -8.22 4.71 -6.78
CA ARG A 473 -7.23 5.00 -7.85
C ARG A 473 -6.89 6.48 -7.92
N THR A 474 -7.87 7.37 -7.92
CA THR A 474 -7.60 8.82 -7.93
C THR A 474 -6.82 9.26 -6.68
N ALA A 475 -7.20 8.79 -5.49
CA ALA A 475 -6.44 9.08 -4.27
C ALA A 475 -5.00 8.54 -4.32
N THR A 476 -4.81 7.36 -4.90
CA THR A 476 -3.50 6.73 -5.08
C THR A 476 -2.65 7.48 -6.10
N GLU A 477 -3.23 7.90 -7.22
CA GLU A 477 -2.56 8.74 -8.22
C GLU A 477 -2.01 10.01 -7.58
N GLU A 478 -2.86 10.68 -6.81
CA GLU A 478 -2.51 11.91 -6.10
C GLU A 478 -1.42 11.69 -5.04
N THR A 479 -1.47 10.54 -4.37
CA THR A 479 -0.49 10.12 -3.37
C THR A 479 0.84 9.77 -4.00
N PHE A 480 0.86 9.05 -5.12
CA PHE A 480 2.08 8.72 -5.85
C PHE A 480 2.75 9.99 -6.38
N LYS A 481 1.97 10.88 -7.03
CA LYS A 481 2.47 12.19 -7.47
C LYS A 481 3.10 12.94 -6.30
N TRP A 482 2.44 12.97 -5.14
CA TRP A 482 3.00 13.65 -3.97
C TRP A 482 4.25 12.97 -3.41
N ALA A 483 4.29 11.64 -3.34
CA ALA A 483 5.44 10.89 -2.85
C ALA A 483 6.68 11.08 -3.74
N MET A 484 6.49 11.12 -5.05
CA MET A 484 7.56 11.41 -6.03
C MET A 484 8.11 12.83 -5.90
N GLN A 485 7.29 13.75 -5.39
CA GLN A 485 7.57 15.18 -5.45
C GLN A 485 8.10 15.74 -4.12
N ARG A 486 7.51 15.32 -3.00
CA ARG A 486 7.79 15.87 -1.68
C ARG A 486 9.13 15.40 -1.15
N LYS A 487 10.05 16.31 -0.84
CA LYS A 487 11.33 15.98 -0.20
C LYS A 487 11.26 16.01 1.34
N VAL A 488 11.87 15.03 2.00
CA VAL A 488 12.18 14.97 3.43
C VAL A 488 13.57 14.36 3.60
N PHE A 489 14.35 14.84 4.57
CA PHE A 489 15.75 14.38 4.76
C PHE A 489 16.59 14.48 3.47
N GLY A 490 16.37 15.53 2.66
CA GLY A 490 17.09 15.78 1.42
C GLY A 490 16.66 14.94 0.21
N LYS A 491 15.70 14.03 0.35
CA LYS A 491 15.27 13.08 -0.71
C LYS A 491 13.75 13.06 -0.88
N PRO A 492 13.20 12.78 -2.07
CA PRO A 492 11.77 12.51 -2.25
C PRO A 492 11.23 11.47 -1.26
N LEU A 493 9.96 11.60 -0.85
CA LEU A 493 9.30 10.66 0.05
C LEU A 493 9.35 9.25 -0.50
N ILE A 494 9.21 9.08 -1.82
CA ILE A 494 9.29 7.78 -2.48
C ILE A 494 10.64 7.08 -2.28
N GLU A 495 11.72 7.78 -1.93
CA GLU A 495 13.01 7.16 -1.62
C GLU A 495 13.01 6.45 -0.25
N GLN A 496 12.06 6.78 0.63
CA GLN A 496 11.89 6.09 1.90
C GLN A 496 11.16 4.76 1.68
N ALA A 497 11.77 3.65 2.10
CA ALA A 497 11.21 2.30 1.90
C ALA A 497 9.78 2.18 2.47
N VAL A 498 9.52 2.79 3.62
CA VAL A 498 8.20 2.82 4.26
C VAL A 498 7.12 3.49 3.40
N ILE A 499 7.47 4.47 2.57
CA ILE A 499 6.51 5.12 1.65
C ILE A 499 6.23 4.21 0.45
N ARG A 500 7.26 3.55 -0.09
CA ARG A 500 7.07 2.56 -1.17
C ARG A 500 6.21 1.38 -0.71
N GLU A 501 6.41 0.90 0.51
CA GLU A 501 5.59 -0.16 1.09
C GLU A 501 4.12 0.26 1.19
N LYS A 502 3.83 1.48 1.67
CA LYS A 502 2.46 2.01 1.69
C LYS A 502 1.83 2.06 0.29
N LEU A 503 2.58 2.53 -0.71
CA LEU A 503 2.10 2.56 -2.10
C LEU A 503 1.91 1.15 -2.67
N ALA A 504 2.80 0.21 -2.35
CA ALA A 504 2.66 -1.19 -2.77
C ALA A 504 1.37 -1.82 -2.21
N GLN A 505 1.07 -1.58 -0.93
CA GLN A 505 -0.20 -2.01 -0.32
C GLN A 505 -1.41 -1.40 -1.03
N MET A 506 -1.36 -0.09 -1.34
CA MET A 506 -2.42 0.61 -2.08
C MET A 506 -2.63 0.00 -3.46
N PHE A 507 -1.56 -0.19 -4.24
CA PHE A 507 -1.60 -0.78 -5.57
C PHE A 507 -2.14 -2.22 -5.55
N ALA A 508 -1.60 -3.07 -4.69
CA ALA A 508 -2.00 -4.47 -4.57
C ALA A 508 -3.49 -4.61 -4.18
N GLY A 509 -3.94 -3.80 -3.21
CA GLY A 509 -5.34 -3.80 -2.78
C GLY A 509 -6.30 -3.39 -3.91
N ILE A 510 -5.97 -2.32 -4.63
CA ILE A 510 -6.78 -1.81 -5.75
C ILE A 510 -6.84 -2.82 -6.90
N GLU A 511 -5.70 -3.36 -7.33
CA GLU A 511 -5.66 -4.32 -8.44
C GLU A 511 -6.41 -5.61 -8.10
N THR A 512 -6.29 -6.11 -6.86
CA THR A 512 -7.05 -7.28 -6.39
C THR A 512 -8.55 -7.04 -6.48
N CYS A 513 -9.04 -5.92 -5.96
CA CYS A 513 -10.48 -5.59 -6.01
C CYS A 513 -10.94 -5.34 -7.45
N THR A 514 -10.07 -4.77 -8.31
CA THR A 514 -10.36 -4.53 -9.72
C THR A 514 -10.56 -5.83 -10.48
N GLN A 515 -9.70 -6.85 -10.28
CA GLN A 515 -9.86 -8.14 -10.96
C GLN A 515 -11.14 -8.86 -10.50
N MET A 516 -11.44 -8.83 -9.21
CA MET A 516 -12.71 -9.37 -8.69
C MET A 516 -13.92 -8.63 -9.28
N LEU A 517 -13.85 -7.30 -9.40
CA LEU A 517 -14.89 -6.50 -10.05
C LEU A 517 -15.08 -6.91 -11.51
N TRP A 518 -14.01 -7.08 -12.28
CA TRP A 518 -14.11 -7.48 -13.69
C TRP A 518 -14.70 -8.88 -13.86
N ASP A 519 -14.30 -9.85 -13.04
CA ASP A 519 -14.90 -11.18 -13.04
C ASP A 519 -16.41 -11.11 -12.75
N ILE A 520 -16.82 -10.35 -11.73
CA ILE A 520 -18.24 -10.17 -11.38
C ILE A 520 -19.01 -9.47 -12.51
N THR A 521 -18.46 -8.39 -13.07
CA THR A 521 -19.06 -7.65 -14.19
C THR A 521 -19.19 -8.53 -15.44
N TYR A 522 -18.20 -9.37 -15.72
CA TYR A 522 -18.27 -10.37 -16.78
C TYR A 522 -19.44 -11.32 -16.53
N ASN A 523 -19.55 -11.90 -15.34
CA ASN A 523 -20.65 -12.79 -15.00
C ASN A 523 -22.02 -12.10 -15.07
N MET A 524 -22.13 -10.83 -14.67
CA MET A 524 -23.38 -10.06 -14.80
C MET A 524 -23.88 -9.98 -16.24
N ASN A 525 -22.99 -9.94 -17.24
CA ASN A 525 -23.38 -9.97 -18.65
C ASN A 525 -23.91 -11.33 -19.13
N HIS A 526 -23.62 -12.42 -18.41
CA HIS A 526 -23.97 -13.79 -18.83
C HIS A 526 -25.16 -14.36 -18.03
N VAL A 527 -25.19 -14.12 -16.73
CA VAL A 527 -26.22 -14.67 -15.82
C VAL A 527 -27.15 -13.59 -15.25
N GLY A 528 -26.91 -12.32 -15.57
CA GLY A 528 -27.65 -11.18 -15.05
C GLY A 528 -27.19 -10.75 -13.66
N THR A 529 -27.90 -9.78 -13.07
CA THR A 529 -27.54 -9.16 -11.78
C THR A 529 -28.23 -9.80 -10.56
N GLN A 530 -28.99 -10.87 -10.79
CA GLN A 530 -29.86 -11.50 -9.79
C GLN A 530 -29.44 -12.93 -9.52
N GLY A 531 -29.77 -13.42 -8.33
CA GLY A 531 -29.50 -14.79 -7.92
C GLY A 531 -28.53 -14.88 -6.74
N PRO A 532 -28.58 -15.99 -5.98
CA PRO A 532 -27.78 -16.17 -4.77
C PRO A 532 -26.27 -16.15 -5.07
N GLU A 533 -25.84 -16.83 -6.14
CA GLU A 533 -24.41 -16.97 -6.46
C GLU A 533 -23.74 -15.62 -6.79
N ILE A 534 -24.33 -14.84 -7.69
CA ILE A 534 -23.81 -13.51 -8.05
C ILE A 534 -23.97 -12.53 -6.88
N GLY A 535 -25.06 -12.62 -6.12
CA GLY A 535 -25.31 -11.80 -4.93
C GLY A 535 -24.26 -12.01 -3.84
N ALA A 536 -23.86 -13.25 -3.57
CA ALA A 536 -22.81 -13.57 -2.61
C ALA A 536 -21.45 -13.01 -3.05
N ARG A 537 -21.10 -13.13 -4.34
CA ARG A 537 -19.85 -12.58 -4.90
C ARG A 537 -19.81 -11.06 -4.81
N ILE A 538 -20.90 -10.38 -5.17
CA ILE A 538 -21.02 -8.91 -5.04
C ILE A 538 -20.90 -8.49 -3.57
N ALA A 539 -21.51 -9.22 -2.64
CA ALA A 539 -21.41 -8.94 -1.21
C ALA A 539 -19.96 -9.06 -0.71
N LEU A 540 -19.24 -10.12 -1.09
CA LEU A 540 -17.82 -10.28 -0.77
C LEU A 540 -16.95 -9.18 -1.39
N LEU A 541 -17.19 -8.81 -2.65
CA LEU A 541 -16.48 -7.70 -3.28
C LEU A 541 -16.71 -6.39 -2.52
N LYS A 542 -17.95 -6.10 -2.12
CA LYS A 542 -18.27 -4.90 -1.35
C LYS A 542 -17.61 -4.89 0.03
N TYR A 543 -17.61 -6.02 0.72
CA TYR A 543 -16.87 -6.19 1.97
C TYR A 543 -15.37 -5.93 1.78
N GLN A 544 -14.74 -6.54 0.79
CA GLN A 544 -13.29 -6.40 0.55
C GLN A 544 -12.92 -4.98 0.10
N THR A 545 -13.72 -4.39 -0.79
CA THR A 545 -13.47 -3.07 -1.39
C THR A 545 -13.53 -1.95 -0.34
N THR A 546 -14.46 -2.06 0.61
CA THR A 546 -14.61 -1.05 1.68
C THR A 546 -13.45 -1.08 2.67
N ARG A 547 -12.89 -2.26 2.95
CA ARG A 547 -11.64 -2.41 3.72
C ARG A 547 -10.41 -1.91 2.95
N MET A 548 -10.33 -2.20 1.64
CA MET A 548 -9.29 -1.66 0.78
C MET A 548 -9.31 -0.13 0.78
N ASN A 549 -10.49 0.49 0.67
CA ASN A 549 -10.63 1.95 0.74
C ASN A 549 -10.13 2.53 2.07
N HIS A 550 -10.37 1.84 3.20
CA HIS A 550 -9.82 2.27 4.49
C HIS A 550 -8.29 2.24 4.47
N MET A 551 -7.66 1.13 4.05
CA MET A 551 -6.21 1.02 3.96
C MET A 551 -5.62 2.08 3.01
N VAL A 552 -6.21 2.28 1.83
CA VAL A 552 -5.78 3.31 0.87
C VAL A 552 -5.90 4.69 1.47
N CYS A 553 -6.99 4.97 2.18
CA CYS A 553 -7.21 6.26 2.81
C CYS A 553 -6.18 6.54 3.90
N ASP A 554 -5.96 5.59 4.80
CA ASP A 554 -5.03 5.74 5.92
C ASP A 554 -3.61 5.99 5.40
N ASN A 555 -3.16 5.15 4.46
CA ASN A 555 -1.86 5.32 3.82
C ASN A 555 -1.75 6.65 3.06
N ALA A 556 -2.76 7.03 2.27
CA ALA A 556 -2.75 8.30 1.55
C ALA A 556 -2.66 9.51 2.50
N VAL A 557 -3.45 9.53 3.58
CA VAL A 557 -3.42 10.62 4.57
C VAL A 557 -2.05 10.69 5.25
N GLN A 558 -1.47 9.56 5.64
CA GLN A 558 -0.14 9.51 6.25
C GLN A 558 0.96 10.01 5.30
N VAL A 559 0.92 9.61 4.02
CA VAL A 559 1.89 10.09 3.01
C VAL A 559 1.74 11.60 2.76
N PHE A 560 0.52 12.13 2.78
CA PHE A 560 0.29 13.58 2.68
C PHE A 560 0.58 14.36 3.98
N GLY A 561 0.67 13.69 5.13
CA GLY A 561 0.82 14.31 6.43
C GLY A 561 -0.27 15.35 6.71
N GLY A 562 0.12 16.51 7.25
CA GLY A 562 -0.83 17.60 7.55
C GLY A 562 -1.68 18.07 6.36
N ARG A 563 -1.21 17.87 5.11
CA ARG A 563 -1.99 18.22 3.92
C ARG A 563 -3.18 17.29 3.69
N GLY A 564 -3.07 16.03 4.12
CA GLY A 564 -4.15 15.03 3.99
C GLY A 564 -5.36 15.36 4.87
N VAL A 565 -5.18 16.23 5.87
CA VAL A 565 -6.22 16.69 6.79
C VAL A 565 -6.57 18.18 6.64
N THR A 566 -6.02 18.86 5.62
CA THR A 566 -6.23 20.30 5.39
C THR A 566 -7.17 20.55 4.21
N GLN A 567 -8.29 21.23 4.47
CA GLN A 567 -9.26 21.60 3.43
C GLN A 567 -8.74 22.72 2.52
N GLY A 568 -9.11 22.66 1.23
CA GLY A 568 -8.83 23.71 0.25
C GLY A 568 -7.37 23.85 -0.20
N ALA A 569 -6.47 23.02 0.33
CA ALA A 569 -5.06 23.00 -0.03
C ALA A 569 -4.72 21.89 -1.05
N MET A 570 -3.46 21.89 -1.51
CA MET A 570 -2.86 20.76 -2.20
C MET A 570 -2.95 19.53 -1.28
N GLY A 571 -3.63 18.47 -1.74
CA GLY A 571 -4.07 17.34 -0.91
C GLY A 571 -5.59 17.14 -0.83
N ARG A 572 -6.39 18.06 -1.42
CA ARG A 572 -7.87 18.01 -1.43
C ARG A 572 -8.47 16.65 -1.77
N ALA A 573 -7.96 15.96 -2.79
CA ALA A 573 -8.51 14.66 -3.18
C ALA A 573 -8.41 13.63 -2.04
N VAL A 574 -7.27 13.59 -1.34
CA VAL A 574 -7.05 12.71 -0.18
C VAL A 574 -7.88 13.15 1.03
N GLU A 575 -7.98 14.46 1.27
CA GLU A 575 -8.85 15.00 2.33
C GLU A 575 -10.32 14.59 2.11
N VAL A 576 -10.85 14.79 0.89
CA VAL A 576 -12.21 14.40 0.52
C VAL A 576 -12.39 12.89 0.66
N PHE A 577 -11.43 12.10 0.18
CA PHE A 577 -11.42 10.64 0.32
C PHE A 577 -11.53 10.24 1.81
N SER A 578 -10.80 10.90 2.70
CA SER A 578 -10.84 10.67 4.15
C SER A 578 -12.19 10.98 4.80
N ARG A 579 -12.92 11.94 4.24
CA ARG A 579 -14.29 12.25 4.67
C ARG A 579 -15.30 11.21 4.22
N MET A 580 -15.06 10.50 3.12
CA MET A 580 -16.08 9.60 2.56
C MET A 580 -15.78 8.10 2.64
N TYR A 581 -14.52 7.66 2.80
CA TYR A 581 -14.15 6.24 2.66
C TYR A 581 -14.97 5.26 3.51
N LYS A 582 -15.41 5.68 4.71
CA LYS A 582 -16.17 4.83 5.63
C LYS A 582 -17.67 4.78 5.31
N ILE A 583 -18.19 5.72 4.52
CA ILE A 583 -19.62 5.78 4.20
C ILE A 583 -20.05 4.52 3.43
N PRO A 584 -19.36 4.09 2.34
CA PRO A 584 -19.64 2.83 1.65
C PRO A 584 -19.58 1.57 2.52
N ALA A 585 -18.83 1.57 3.62
CA ALA A 585 -18.86 0.47 4.57
C ALA A 585 -20.22 0.29 5.26
N VAL A 586 -21.06 1.35 5.28
CA VAL A 586 -22.34 1.40 5.99
C VAL A 586 -23.55 1.27 5.05
N TYR A 587 -23.65 2.08 3.98
CA TYR A 587 -24.79 2.01 3.04
C TYR A 587 -24.62 0.88 2.01
N GLY A 588 -25.70 0.55 1.30
CA GLY A 588 -25.76 -0.68 0.46
C GLY A 588 -25.77 -1.98 1.28
N GLY A 589 -25.88 -1.88 2.62
CA GLY A 589 -25.75 -2.94 3.60
C GLY A 589 -24.36 -2.95 4.25
N SER A 590 -24.28 -3.03 5.59
CA SER A 590 -23.01 -2.89 6.31
C SER A 590 -22.03 -4.03 6.02
N GLU A 591 -20.74 -3.82 6.31
CA GLU A 591 -19.69 -4.84 6.18
C GLU A 591 -20.11 -6.20 6.80
N GLU A 592 -20.70 -6.17 7.99
CA GLU A 592 -21.16 -7.37 8.72
C GLU A 592 -22.31 -8.07 7.98
N ILE A 593 -23.28 -7.29 7.49
CA ILE A 593 -24.42 -7.83 6.73
C ILE A 593 -23.95 -8.45 5.41
N MET A 594 -22.92 -7.88 4.78
CA MET A 594 -22.38 -8.42 3.53
C MET A 594 -21.60 -9.71 3.73
N ALA A 595 -20.77 -9.78 4.77
CA ALA A 595 -20.06 -11.00 5.13
C ALA A 595 -21.04 -12.12 5.50
N ASP A 596 -22.04 -11.84 6.34
CA ASP A 596 -23.08 -12.79 6.73
C ASP A 596 -23.92 -13.25 5.51
N LEU A 597 -24.35 -12.31 4.65
CA LEU A 597 -25.09 -12.64 3.42
C LEU A 597 -24.30 -13.59 2.53
N ALA A 598 -23.00 -13.33 2.32
CA ALA A 598 -22.16 -14.17 1.50
C ALA A 598 -22.05 -15.59 2.07
N VAL A 599 -21.73 -15.71 3.36
CA VAL A 599 -21.56 -17.01 4.03
C VAL A 599 -22.85 -17.81 4.05
N ARG A 600 -23.98 -17.20 4.45
CA ARG A 600 -25.28 -17.91 4.49
C ARG A 600 -25.74 -18.39 3.12
N THR A 601 -25.45 -17.60 2.08
CA THR A 601 -25.84 -17.95 0.72
C THR A 601 -25.07 -19.16 0.19
N VAL A 602 -23.80 -19.34 0.61
CA VAL A 602 -22.99 -20.52 0.25
C VAL A 602 -23.12 -21.68 1.23
N GLU A 603 -23.56 -21.44 2.47
CA GLU A 603 -23.89 -22.50 3.45
C GLU A 603 -25.18 -23.23 3.11
N ALA A 604 -26.21 -22.53 2.61
CA ALA A 604 -27.53 -23.10 2.36
C ALA A 604 -27.52 -24.37 1.47
N PRO A 605 -26.64 -24.50 0.46
CA PRO A 605 -26.49 -25.75 -0.32
C PRO A 605 -25.58 -26.82 0.32
N LEU A 606 -24.75 -26.49 1.32
CA LEU A 606 -23.63 -27.33 1.81
C LEU A 606 -23.88 -28.06 3.13
N ASN A 607 -25.04 -27.89 3.78
CA ASN A 607 -25.32 -28.48 5.10
C ASN A 607 -26.40 -29.58 5.00
N PRO A 608 -26.03 -30.88 5.06
CA PRO A 608 -26.04 -31.52 6.38
C PRO A 608 -24.92 -32.54 6.72
N LYS A 609 -23.87 -32.76 5.91
CA LYS A 609 -22.86 -33.81 6.19
C LYS A 609 -21.42 -33.44 5.84
N LEU A 610 -20.61 -33.25 6.89
CA LEU A 610 -19.14 -33.34 6.96
C LEU A 610 -18.35 -32.21 6.27
N GLN A 611 -17.50 -31.47 6.99
CA GLN A 611 -16.17 -31.90 7.47
C GLN A 611 -15.32 -32.59 6.38
N ALA A 612 -14.37 -31.86 5.79
CA ALA A 612 -12.97 -32.29 5.63
C ALA A 612 -12.21 -31.44 4.58
N VAL A 613 -11.32 -30.57 5.11
CA VAL A 613 -9.97 -30.22 4.61
C VAL A 613 -9.82 -29.55 3.22
N LYS A 614 -9.30 -28.29 3.19
CA LYS A 614 -8.06 -27.89 2.46
C LYS A 614 -7.76 -26.37 2.43
N ALA A 615 -6.45 -26.06 2.50
CA ALA A 615 -5.64 -25.23 1.56
C ALA A 615 -4.97 -23.91 2.05
N GLN A 616 -3.70 -23.82 1.65
CA GLN A 616 -2.65 -22.79 1.79
C GLN A 616 -2.73 -21.66 0.73
N GLY A 617 -1.93 -20.60 0.91
CA GLY A 617 -1.87 -19.33 0.14
C GLY A 617 -0.63 -19.07 -0.79
N PRO A 618 -0.39 -17.82 -1.26
CA PRO A 618 0.20 -17.51 -2.60
C PRO A 618 1.66 -16.89 -2.65
N PRO A 619 2.27 -16.63 -3.85
CA PRO A 619 3.74 -16.50 -4.07
C PRO A 619 4.31 -15.13 -4.55
N GLY A 620 5.65 -14.92 -4.40
CA GLY A 620 6.41 -13.91 -5.17
C GLY A 620 7.83 -13.50 -4.66
N ARG A 621 8.90 -14.24 -5.01
CA ARG A 621 10.33 -13.80 -4.96
C ARG A 621 11.13 -14.56 -6.04
N VAL A 622 11.87 -13.85 -6.91
CA VAL A 622 12.41 -14.36 -8.20
C VAL A 622 13.32 -15.60 -8.09
N PHE A 623 14.18 -15.69 -7.07
CA PHE A 623 15.01 -16.88 -6.79
C PHE A 623 14.49 -17.74 -5.62
N ALA A 624 13.39 -17.36 -4.96
CA ALA A 624 12.87 -18.07 -3.79
C ALA A 624 12.30 -19.45 -4.13
N GLY A 625 11.91 -19.70 -5.38
CA GLY A 625 11.55 -21.05 -5.85
C GLY A 625 12.76 -21.99 -6.02
N ASP A 626 13.98 -21.44 -6.05
CA ASP A 626 15.22 -22.15 -6.39
C ASP A 626 16.25 -22.09 -5.25
N PHE A 627 15.85 -21.73 -4.02
CA PHE A 627 16.75 -21.59 -2.86
C PHE A 627 17.60 -22.85 -2.63
N LYS A 628 17.06 -24.05 -2.91
CA LYS A 628 17.78 -25.33 -2.83
C LYS A 628 19.01 -25.41 -3.74
N GLN A 629 19.06 -24.62 -4.82
CA GLN A 629 20.23 -24.57 -5.70
C GLN A 629 21.43 -23.86 -5.05
N PHE A 630 21.19 -23.07 -4.00
CA PHE A 630 22.22 -22.35 -3.25
C PHE A 630 22.68 -23.10 -2.00
N PHE A 631 22.26 -24.36 -1.80
CA PHE A 631 22.79 -25.20 -0.73
C PHE A 631 24.29 -25.49 -0.97
N CYS A 632 25.03 -25.53 0.12
CA CYS A 632 26.46 -25.81 0.12
C CYS A 632 26.70 -27.31 -0.04
N ARG A 633 27.66 -27.68 -0.88
CA ARG A 633 28.12 -29.07 -0.98
C ARG A 633 29.31 -29.28 -0.04
N TYR A 634 29.46 -30.50 0.48
CA TYR A 634 30.53 -30.85 1.42
C TYR A 634 31.94 -30.52 0.89
N ASN A 635 32.18 -30.70 -0.41
CA ASN A 635 33.48 -30.47 -1.06
C ASN A 635 33.67 -29.06 -1.62
N GLU A 636 32.77 -28.11 -1.35
CA GLU A 636 32.92 -26.72 -1.79
C GLU A 636 33.90 -25.94 -0.90
N PRO A 637 34.76 -25.07 -1.48
CA PRO A 637 35.62 -24.19 -0.69
C PRO A 637 34.85 -23.20 0.18
N SER A 638 35.42 -22.82 1.33
CA SER A 638 34.79 -21.91 2.32
C SER A 638 34.31 -20.59 1.71
N TYR A 639 35.08 -19.99 0.80
CA TYR A 639 34.71 -18.71 0.16
C TYR A 639 33.44 -18.79 -0.71
N ILE A 640 33.09 -19.97 -1.25
CA ILE A 640 31.82 -20.22 -1.96
C ILE A 640 30.68 -20.36 -0.95
N LYS A 641 30.91 -21.13 0.11
CA LYS A 641 29.94 -21.36 1.18
C LYS A 641 29.51 -20.04 1.83
N GLN A 642 30.45 -19.12 2.09
CA GLN A 642 30.15 -17.80 2.65
C GLN A 642 29.15 -16.99 1.81
N VAL A 643 29.37 -16.89 0.50
CA VAL A 643 28.48 -16.10 -0.39
C VAL A 643 27.13 -16.78 -0.56
N LYS A 644 27.08 -18.12 -0.58
CA LYS A 644 25.83 -18.87 -0.61
C LYS A 644 24.99 -18.68 0.66
N ILE A 645 25.63 -18.67 1.84
CA ILE A 645 24.95 -18.39 3.13
C ILE A 645 24.34 -16.99 3.11
N ASP A 646 25.07 -15.97 2.63
CA ASP A 646 24.55 -14.60 2.50
C ASP A 646 23.33 -14.56 1.56
N ILE A 647 23.40 -15.25 0.42
CA ILE A 647 22.29 -15.34 -0.54
C ILE A 647 21.10 -16.10 0.07
N LEU A 648 21.31 -17.24 0.73
CA LEU A 648 20.25 -18.01 1.40
C LEU A 648 19.52 -17.18 2.45
N THR A 649 20.27 -16.36 3.21
CA THR A 649 19.71 -15.41 4.18
C THR A 649 18.81 -14.39 3.49
N MET A 650 19.25 -13.83 2.36
CA MET A 650 18.46 -12.87 1.56
C MET A 650 17.24 -13.52 0.88
N LEU A 651 17.28 -14.83 0.59
CA LEU A 651 16.21 -15.55 -0.10
C LEU A 651 15.13 -16.13 0.83
N ALA A 652 15.45 -16.40 2.10
CA ALA A 652 14.53 -17.01 3.06
C ALA A 652 13.22 -16.21 3.24
N ASP A 653 12.09 -16.90 3.11
CA ASP A 653 10.74 -16.36 3.23
C ASP A 653 9.82 -17.31 4.01
N PHE A 654 8.53 -16.98 4.19
CA PHE A 654 7.59 -17.81 4.95
C PHE A 654 7.51 -19.28 4.49
N ASN A 655 7.70 -19.57 3.21
CA ASN A 655 7.56 -20.93 2.66
C ASN A 655 8.88 -21.71 2.64
N SER A 656 10.02 -21.01 2.69
CA SER A 656 11.36 -21.59 2.56
C SER A 656 12.18 -21.50 3.84
N ALA A 657 11.84 -20.61 4.77
CA ALA A 657 12.64 -20.33 5.95
C ALA A 657 12.86 -21.58 6.82
N GLU A 658 11.87 -22.45 6.99
CA GLU A 658 12.06 -23.72 7.70
C GLU A 658 13.12 -24.60 7.03
N HIS A 659 13.05 -24.76 5.70
CA HIS A 659 14.03 -25.55 4.95
C HIS A 659 15.42 -24.89 4.93
N VAL A 660 15.48 -23.56 4.79
CA VAL A 660 16.75 -22.82 4.79
C VAL A 660 17.39 -22.83 6.18
N VAL A 661 16.63 -22.65 7.25
CA VAL A 661 17.12 -22.73 8.64
C VAL A 661 17.59 -24.14 8.97
N THR A 662 16.83 -25.17 8.54
CA THR A 662 17.23 -26.57 8.70
C THR A 662 18.57 -26.82 8.02
N GLU A 663 18.72 -26.38 6.77
CA GLU A 663 19.97 -26.52 6.03
C GLU A 663 21.13 -25.73 6.66
N LEU A 664 20.93 -24.46 7.02
CA LEU A 664 21.96 -23.64 7.68
C LEU A 664 22.39 -24.24 9.03
N SER A 665 21.50 -24.95 9.72
CA SER A 665 21.81 -25.64 10.97
C SER A 665 22.82 -26.78 10.77
N GLU A 666 22.85 -27.41 9.59
CA GLU A 666 23.86 -28.42 9.24
C GLU A 666 25.27 -27.79 9.10
N TYR A 667 25.34 -26.51 8.73
CA TYR A 667 26.62 -25.80 8.52
C TYR A 667 27.24 -25.30 9.82
N VAL A 668 26.52 -25.35 10.94
CA VAL A 668 27.02 -24.92 12.25
C VAL A 668 28.13 -25.83 12.78
N THR A 669 28.17 -27.08 12.32
CA THR A 669 29.23 -28.04 12.65
C THR A 669 30.30 -28.17 11.55
N ASP A 670 30.41 -27.20 10.64
CA ASP A 670 31.47 -27.22 9.62
C ASP A 670 32.86 -27.17 10.28
N VAL A 671 33.85 -27.74 9.59
CA VAL A 671 35.26 -27.77 10.02
C VAL A 671 35.83 -26.35 10.08
N ASP A 672 35.30 -25.44 9.26
CA ASP A 672 35.64 -24.02 9.27
C ASP A 672 34.76 -23.23 10.27
N ALA A 673 35.38 -22.77 11.35
CA ALA A 673 34.70 -22.02 12.41
C ALA A 673 34.05 -20.72 11.90
N GLU A 674 34.57 -20.10 10.85
CA GLU A 674 34.01 -18.86 10.28
C GLU A 674 32.69 -19.14 9.54
N ILE A 675 32.59 -20.29 8.87
CA ILE A 675 31.35 -20.74 8.22
C ILE A 675 30.26 -21.03 9.26
N ALA A 676 30.64 -21.73 10.33
CA ALA A 676 29.74 -22.04 11.42
C ALA A 676 29.18 -20.76 12.07
N ARG A 677 30.02 -19.77 12.37
CA ARG A 677 29.56 -18.47 12.91
C ARG A 677 28.63 -17.74 11.96
N ARG A 678 28.99 -17.68 10.67
CA ARG A 678 28.19 -16.99 9.65
C ARG A 678 26.82 -17.65 9.44
N ALA A 679 26.75 -18.98 9.55
CA ALA A 679 25.48 -19.71 9.49
C ALA A 679 24.57 -19.39 10.70
N ILE A 680 25.13 -19.30 11.91
CA ILE A 680 24.40 -18.90 13.13
C ILE A 680 23.86 -17.47 12.99
N GLN A 681 24.68 -16.54 12.49
CA GLN A 681 24.26 -15.16 12.20
C GLN A 681 23.16 -15.10 11.14
N ALA A 682 23.27 -15.90 10.08
CA ALA A 682 22.25 -16.03 9.04
C ALA A 682 20.91 -16.51 9.62
N ILE A 683 20.93 -17.55 10.46
CA ILE A 683 19.75 -18.06 11.17
C ILE A 683 19.11 -16.94 12.01
N GLY A 684 19.92 -16.17 12.76
CA GLY A 684 19.45 -15.01 13.51
C GLY A 684 18.80 -13.94 12.65
N LYS A 685 19.46 -13.57 11.54
CA LYS A 685 18.95 -12.60 10.56
C LYS A 685 17.61 -13.06 9.98
N ILE A 686 17.43 -14.35 9.68
CA ILE A 686 16.15 -14.89 9.18
C ILE A 686 15.02 -14.69 10.20
N ALA A 687 15.26 -14.92 11.50
CA ALA A 687 14.25 -14.74 12.54
C ALA A 687 13.71 -13.29 12.61
N VAL A 688 14.58 -12.32 12.32
CA VAL A 688 14.20 -10.89 12.27
C VAL A 688 13.31 -10.58 11.06
N HIS A 689 13.55 -11.25 9.92
CA HIS A 689 12.86 -11.00 8.65
C HIS A 689 11.60 -11.88 8.46
N VAL A 690 11.51 -13.02 9.15
CA VAL A 690 10.40 -13.98 9.08
C VAL A 690 9.93 -14.32 10.51
N PRO A 691 9.09 -13.49 11.13
CA PRO A 691 8.72 -13.67 12.55
C PRO A 691 8.06 -15.01 12.89
N SER A 692 7.43 -15.68 11.91
CA SER A 692 6.78 -16.98 12.10
C SER A 692 7.75 -18.13 12.38
N THR A 693 9.05 -17.97 12.12
CA THR A 693 10.07 -18.99 12.43
C THR A 693 10.79 -18.75 13.75
N SER A 694 10.41 -17.71 14.51
CA SER A 694 11.07 -17.35 15.76
C SER A 694 11.13 -18.51 16.77
N GLU A 695 10.02 -19.20 17.02
CA GLU A 695 9.98 -20.34 17.97
C GLU A 695 10.93 -21.48 17.57
N MET A 696 10.94 -21.86 16.29
CA MET A 696 11.84 -22.87 15.75
C MET A 696 13.30 -22.43 15.85
N ILE A 697 13.60 -21.17 15.52
CA ILE A 697 14.96 -20.64 15.56
C ILE A 697 15.46 -20.53 17.00
N VAL A 698 14.63 -20.11 17.96
CA VAL A 698 14.96 -20.14 19.39
C VAL A 698 15.25 -21.57 19.83
N SER A 699 14.44 -22.56 19.42
CA SER A 699 14.70 -23.97 19.72
C SER A 699 16.02 -24.46 19.11
N SER A 700 16.30 -24.12 17.85
CA SER A 700 17.57 -24.46 17.18
C SER A 700 18.77 -23.83 17.88
N LEU A 701 18.73 -22.52 18.18
CA LEU A 701 19.80 -21.84 18.91
C LEU A 701 19.99 -22.41 20.31
N THR A 702 18.91 -22.83 20.98
CA THR A 702 18.98 -23.51 22.28
C THR A 702 19.73 -24.84 22.16
N ASN A 703 19.45 -25.65 21.13
CA ASN A 703 20.19 -26.88 20.88
C ASN A 703 21.67 -26.60 20.56
N LEU A 704 21.98 -25.50 19.87
CA LEU A 704 23.37 -25.10 19.58
C LEU A 704 24.14 -24.67 20.83
N LEU A 705 23.46 -23.99 21.76
CA LEU A 705 23.99 -23.62 23.06
C LEU A 705 24.32 -24.87 23.92
N GLU A 706 23.61 -25.98 23.72
CA GLU A 706 23.91 -27.22 24.42
C GLU A 706 25.15 -27.97 23.89
N LEU A 707 25.69 -27.56 22.72
CA LEU A 707 26.91 -28.13 22.16
C LEU A 707 28.14 -27.68 22.95
N ASP A 708 29.05 -28.60 23.26
CA ASP A 708 30.28 -28.27 24.00
C ASP A 708 31.39 -27.70 23.10
N ILE A 709 31.04 -26.72 22.25
CA ILE A 709 31.93 -26.05 21.28
C ILE A 709 31.94 -24.53 21.52
N ASP A 710 33.07 -23.99 21.99
CA ASP A 710 33.22 -22.61 22.47
C ASP A 710 32.77 -21.54 21.45
N TYR A 711 33.28 -21.59 20.21
CA TYR A 711 32.94 -20.59 19.19
C TYR A 711 31.47 -20.66 18.73
N VAL A 712 30.85 -21.85 18.74
CA VAL A 712 29.43 -22.04 18.40
C VAL A 712 28.55 -21.49 19.50
N CYS A 713 28.85 -21.84 20.75
CA CYS A 713 28.16 -21.31 21.92
C CYS A 713 28.26 -19.79 22.01
N THR A 714 29.44 -19.24 21.72
CA THR A 714 29.69 -17.79 21.71
C THR A 714 28.76 -17.09 20.73
N GLU A 715 28.76 -17.50 19.47
CA GLU A 715 27.95 -16.85 18.43
C GLU A 715 26.45 -17.06 18.66
N ALA A 716 26.05 -18.28 19.06
CA ALA A 716 24.66 -18.58 19.39
C ALA A 716 24.16 -17.74 20.57
N ALA A 717 25.00 -17.47 21.58
CA ALA A 717 24.65 -16.62 22.71
C ALA A 717 24.47 -15.16 22.29
N VAL A 718 25.33 -14.65 21.41
CA VAL A 718 25.22 -13.29 20.86
C VAL A 718 23.92 -13.12 20.08
N VAL A 719 23.60 -14.05 19.17
CA VAL A 719 22.36 -14.01 18.39
C VAL A 719 21.13 -14.22 19.28
N MET A 720 21.20 -15.14 20.24
CA MET A 720 20.12 -15.40 21.20
C MET A 720 19.77 -14.15 22.00
N LYS A 721 20.78 -13.42 22.52
CA LYS A 721 20.60 -12.16 23.27
C LYS A 721 19.74 -11.15 22.49
N ASP A 722 20.01 -10.98 21.20
CA ASP A 722 19.26 -10.06 20.35
C ASP A 722 17.86 -10.59 20.02
N LEU A 723 17.73 -11.91 19.84
CA LEU A 723 16.45 -12.55 19.54
C LEU A 723 15.48 -12.51 20.72
N VAL A 724 15.94 -12.82 21.93
CA VAL A 724 15.11 -12.78 23.15
C VAL A 724 14.81 -11.36 23.58
N ARG A 725 15.59 -10.35 23.15
CA ARG A 725 15.21 -8.94 23.30
C ARG A 725 13.99 -8.59 22.44
N LYS A 726 13.83 -9.26 21.29
CA LYS A 726 12.70 -9.07 20.36
C LYS A 726 11.49 -9.95 20.71
N TYR A 727 11.73 -11.19 21.13
CA TYR A 727 10.71 -12.20 21.48
C TYR A 727 10.89 -12.70 22.93
N PRO A 728 10.67 -11.84 23.94
CA PRO A 728 10.97 -12.16 25.34
C PRO A 728 10.15 -13.35 25.88
N GLU A 729 8.98 -13.63 25.33
CA GLU A 729 8.13 -14.76 25.70
C GLU A 729 8.75 -16.12 25.39
N GLN A 730 9.69 -16.19 24.45
CA GLN A 730 10.31 -17.45 24.00
C GLN A 730 11.49 -17.88 24.87
N PHE A 731 11.97 -17.00 25.77
CA PHE A 731 13.14 -17.28 26.62
C PHE A 731 12.97 -18.49 27.54
N GLN A 732 11.74 -18.84 27.95
CA GLN A 732 11.49 -19.97 28.84
C GLN A 732 12.11 -21.27 28.33
N GLN A 733 12.09 -21.48 27.01
CA GLN A 733 12.64 -22.67 26.37
C GLN A 733 14.19 -22.71 26.41
N ALA A 734 14.85 -21.55 26.41
CA ALA A 734 16.31 -21.42 26.36
C ALA A 734 16.99 -21.36 27.74
N SER A 735 16.21 -21.22 28.81
CA SER A 735 16.69 -20.97 30.17
C SER A 735 17.71 -21.99 30.68
N GLY A 736 17.48 -23.29 30.42
CA GLY A 736 18.38 -24.38 30.85
C GLY A 736 19.70 -24.43 30.07
N ALA A 737 19.71 -24.08 28.79
CA ALA A 737 20.92 -24.13 27.96
C ALA A 737 21.92 -23.02 28.34
N VAL A 738 21.42 -21.82 28.65
CA VAL A 738 22.24 -20.65 29.07
C VAL A 738 23.11 -20.98 30.30
N GLN A 739 22.59 -21.76 31.24
CA GLN A 739 23.32 -22.20 32.44
C GLN A 739 24.54 -23.05 32.09
N LYS A 740 24.42 -23.93 31.09
CA LYS A 740 25.50 -24.80 30.64
C LYS A 740 26.59 -23.99 29.90
N CYS A 741 26.18 -23.06 29.03
CA CYS A 741 27.11 -22.24 28.22
C CYS A 741 28.03 -21.34 29.03
N LEU A 742 27.55 -20.80 30.17
CA LEU A 742 28.34 -19.90 31.02
C LEU A 742 29.66 -20.52 31.50
N ARG A 743 29.79 -21.85 31.50
CA ARG A 743 31.01 -22.57 31.88
C ARG A 743 31.93 -22.89 30.70
N ILE A 744 31.42 -22.78 29.48
CA ILE A 744 32.10 -23.20 28.24
C ILE A 744 32.65 -21.98 27.50
N VAL A 745 31.88 -20.89 27.45
CA VAL A 745 32.19 -19.70 26.64
C VAL A 745 33.37 -18.94 27.23
N THR A 746 34.47 -18.86 26.47
CA THR A 746 35.67 -18.12 26.86
C THR A 746 35.76 -16.73 26.23
N GLU A 747 35.14 -16.56 25.06
CA GLU A 747 35.20 -15.33 24.28
C GLU A 747 34.44 -14.16 24.96
N PRO A 748 35.02 -12.95 25.00
CA PRO A 748 34.41 -11.78 25.64
C PRO A 748 32.98 -11.45 25.17
N ASP A 749 32.72 -11.57 23.87
CA ASP A 749 31.42 -11.20 23.29
C ASP A 749 30.31 -12.17 23.71
N GLY A 750 30.62 -13.46 23.76
CA GLY A 750 29.71 -14.49 24.26
C GLY A 750 29.49 -14.38 25.76
N LYS A 751 30.55 -14.17 26.55
CA LYS A 751 30.42 -13.93 28.01
C LYS A 751 29.54 -12.71 28.31
N SER A 752 29.75 -11.62 27.57
CA SER A 752 28.93 -10.42 27.67
C SER A 752 27.46 -10.70 27.32
N ALA A 753 27.19 -11.42 26.23
CA ALA A 753 25.83 -11.77 25.85
C ALA A 753 25.12 -12.64 26.90
N LEU A 754 25.81 -13.62 27.47
CA LEU A 754 25.26 -14.48 28.53
C LEU A 754 25.03 -13.70 29.84
N LEU A 755 25.94 -12.81 30.23
CA LEU A 755 25.76 -11.92 31.39
C LEU A 755 24.56 -10.99 31.22
N TRP A 756 24.36 -10.46 30.02
CA TRP A 756 23.18 -9.66 29.69
C TRP A 756 21.90 -10.47 29.89
N ILE A 757 21.85 -11.70 29.36
CA ILE A 757 20.69 -12.60 29.50
C ILE A 757 20.45 -12.92 30.98
N LEU A 758 21.52 -13.21 31.74
CA LEU A 758 21.47 -13.50 33.18
C LEU A 758 20.90 -12.33 33.98
N GLY A 759 21.29 -11.10 33.63
CA GLY A 759 20.77 -9.87 34.25
C GLY A 759 19.32 -9.57 33.88
N GLU A 760 18.93 -9.76 32.63
CA GLU A 760 17.59 -9.43 32.12
C GLU A 760 16.54 -10.47 32.57
N TYR A 761 16.90 -11.76 32.57
CA TYR A 761 16.00 -12.89 32.85
C TYR A 761 16.31 -13.59 34.18
N GLY A 762 17.02 -12.94 35.08
CA GLY A 762 17.43 -13.50 36.37
C GLY A 762 16.29 -13.99 37.28
N LEU A 763 15.04 -13.55 37.05
CA LEU A 763 13.87 -14.12 37.73
C LEU A 763 13.50 -15.52 37.22
N LEU A 764 13.73 -15.80 35.93
CA LEU A 764 13.41 -17.07 35.29
C LEU A 764 14.53 -18.11 35.40
N ILE A 765 15.76 -17.66 35.70
CA ILE A 765 16.93 -18.54 35.89
C ILE A 765 17.11 -18.78 37.39
N GLU A 766 16.74 -19.97 37.88
CA GLU A 766 16.78 -20.30 39.31
C GLU A 766 18.18 -20.15 39.94
N ASP A 767 19.23 -20.54 39.22
CA ASP A 767 20.61 -20.50 39.74
C ASP A 767 21.36 -19.18 39.47
N ALA A 768 20.69 -18.13 38.98
CA ALA A 768 21.36 -16.94 38.47
C ALA A 768 22.38 -16.28 39.42
N PRO A 769 22.09 -16.11 40.73
CA PRO A 769 23.07 -15.59 41.68
C PRO A 769 24.31 -16.49 41.82
N TYR A 770 24.12 -17.81 41.91
CA TYR A 770 25.22 -18.77 42.04
C TYR A 770 26.09 -18.85 40.77
N LEU A 771 25.51 -18.59 39.60
CA LEU A 771 26.24 -18.52 38.33
C LEU A 771 27.08 -17.24 38.20
N LEU A 772 26.61 -16.14 38.79
CA LEU A 772 27.31 -14.85 38.76
C LEU A 772 28.49 -14.80 39.74
N GLU A 773 28.39 -15.48 40.88
CA GLU A 773 29.41 -15.46 41.94
C GLU A 773 30.84 -15.79 41.48
N PRO A 774 31.10 -16.92 40.79
CA PRO A 774 32.45 -17.24 40.32
C PRO A 774 32.98 -16.22 39.29
N MET A 775 32.10 -15.55 38.53
CA MET A 775 32.51 -14.51 37.57
C MET A 775 32.93 -13.22 38.29
N ILE A 776 32.29 -12.89 39.42
CA ILE A 776 32.69 -11.75 40.26
C ILE A 776 34.04 -12.00 40.93
N ASP A 777 34.36 -13.26 41.22
CA ASP A 777 35.67 -13.63 41.76
C ASP A 777 36.79 -13.37 40.75
N SER A 778 36.58 -13.73 39.47
CA SER A 778 37.52 -13.48 38.37
C SER A 778 37.39 -12.10 37.71
N PHE A 779 36.58 -11.18 38.24
CA PHE A 779 36.25 -9.87 37.63
C PHE A 779 37.46 -9.09 37.08
N MET A 780 38.58 -9.08 37.83
CA MET A 780 39.79 -8.32 37.46
C MET A 780 40.56 -8.93 36.28
N GLU A 781 40.31 -10.20 35.98
CA GLU A 781 40.96 -10.95 34.89
C GLU A 781 40.17 -10.84 33.57
N GLU A 782 38.92 -10.37 33.62
CA GLU A 782 38.03 -10.25 32.46
C GLU A 782 38.25 -8.97 31.66
N SER A 783 37.78 -8.97 30.40
CA SER A 783 37.85 -7.79 29.54
C SER A 783 36.92 -6.66 30.01
N GLY A 784 37.21 -5.42 29.61
CA GLY A 784 36.38 -4.26 29.98
C GLY A 784 34.91 -4.40 29.60
N VAL A 785 34.61 -5.02 28.45
CA VAL A 785 33.23 -5.26 27.98
C VAL A 785 32.49 -6.23 28.91
N VAL A 786 33.16 -7.31 29.35
CA VAL A 786 32.59 -8.30 30.28
C VAL A 786 32.42 -7.70 31.68
N GLN A 787 33.40 -6.92 32.16
CA GLN A 787 33.32 -6.20 33.43
C GLN A 787 32.13 -5.23 33.48
N LEU A 788 31.92 -4.47 32.40
CA LEU A 788 30.80 -3.54 32.26
C LEU A 788 29.43 -4.23 32.30
N GLU A 789 29.32 -5.38 31.63
CA GLU A 789 28.06 -6.14 31.60
C GLU A 789 27.82 -6.86 32.92
N MET A 790 28.87 -7.37 33.57
CA MET A 790 28.79 -8.00 34.89
C MET A 790 28.27 -7.05 35.97
N LEU A 791 28.72 -5.79 35.95
CA LEU A 791 28.19 -4.73 36.82
C LEU A 791 26.68 -4.52 36.59
N THR A 792 26.27 -4.49 35.33
CA THR A 792 24.87 -4.27 34.94
C THR A 792 23.99 -5.47 35.34
N ALA A 793 24.47 -6.69 35.11
CA ALA A 793 23.79 -7.93 35.48
C ALA A 793 23.63 -8.07 36.99
N ALA A 794 24.69 -7.79 37.77
CA ALA A 794 24.66 -7.85 39.23
C ALA A 794 23.64 -6.88 39.83
N VAL A 795 23.56 -5.65 39.31
CA VAL A 795 22.60 -4.65 39.79
C VAL A 795 21.16 -5.03 39.42
N LYS A 796 20.93 -5.53 38.20
CA LYS A 796 19.60 -6.03 37.79
C LYS A 796 19.14 -7.22 38.63
N LEU A 797 20.04 -8.18 38.86
CA LEU A 797 19.78 -9.32 39.74
C LEU A 797 19.50 -8.89 41.18
N PHE A 798 20.19 -7.88 41.69
CA PHE A 798 19.89 -7.31 43.01
C PHE A 798 18.47 -6.76 43.11
N PHE A 799 17.93 -6.13 42.06
CA PHE A 799 16.53 -5.68 42.07
C PHE A 799 15.52 -6.82 42.06
N CYS A 800 15.92 -8.00 41.58
CA CYS A 800 15.08 -9.18 41.48
C CYS A 800 15.18 -10.08 42.73
N ARG A 801 16.39 -10.26 43.26
CA ARG A 801 16.70 -11.13 44.41
C ARG A 801 17.66 -10.45 45.40
N PRO A 802 17.21 -9.39 46.10
CA PRO A 802 18.08 -8.63 47.00
C PRO A 802 18.80 -9.48 48.06
N PRO A 803 18.15 -10.43 48.77
CA PRO A 803 18.80 -11.20 49.84
C PRO A 803 20.00 -12.03 49.37
N GLU A 804 19.94 -12.56 48.15
CA GLU A 804 20.96 -13.42 47.56
C GLU A 804 22.13 -12.59 46.98
N VAL A 805 21.85 -11.41 46.41
CA VAL A 805 22.81 -10.68 45.57
C VAL A 805 23.45 -9.48 46.29
N GLN A 806 22.88 -9.00 47.41
CA GLN A 806 23.33 -7.78 48.09
C GLN A 806 24.82 -7.80 48.46
N ARG A 807 25.31 -8.90 49.04
CA ARG A 807 26.72 -9.03 49.44
C ARG A 807 27.64 -9.06 48.22
N MET A 808 27.25 -9.80 47.18
CA MET A 808 28.02 -9.96 45.94
C MET A 808 28.13 -8.63 45.19
N LEU A 809 27.02 -7.89 45.08
CA LEU A 809 27.00 -6.56 44.46
C LEU A 809 27.91 -5.58 45.21
N GLY A 810 27.89 -5.61 46.55
CA GLY A 810 28.79 -4.80 47.37
C GLY A 810 30.27 -5.08 47.10
N CYS A 811 30.64 -6.36 47.02
CA CYS A 811 32.00 -6.80 46.67
C CYS A 811 32.40 -6.35 45.26
N LEU A 812 31.53 -6.55 44.28
CA LEU A 812 31.78 -6.17 42.89
C LEU A 812 31.95 -4.65 42.71
N LEU A 813 31.08 -3.84 43.33
CA LEU A 813 31.19 -2.38 43.29
C LEU A 813 32.48 -1.91 43.98
N GLN A 814 32.88 -2.54 45.08
CA GLN A 814 34.14 -2.21 45.75
C GLN A 814 35.34 -2.49 44.83
N LYS A 815 35.44 -3.69 44.24
CA LYS A 815 36.48 -4.07 43.28
C LYS A 815 36.51 -3.10 42.09
N ALA A 816 35.36 -2.80 41.48
CA ALA A 816 35.26 -1.91 40.32
C ALA A 816 35.62 -0.44 40.63
N ILE A 817 35.34 0.06 41.84
CA ILE A 817 35.61 1.46 42.21
C ILE A 817 37.04 1.67 42.69
N GLN A 818 37.59 0.71 43.45
CA GLN A 818 38.86 0.83 44.16
C GLN A 818 40.03 0.18 43.43
N GLU A 819 39.80 -0.92 42.71
CA GLU A 819 40.87 -1.77 42.15
C GLU A 819 40.93 -1.70 40.61
N CYS A 820 39.81 -1.46 39.91
CA CYS A 820 39.77 -1.40 38.45
C CYS A 820 40.36 -0.11 37.87
N THR A 821 41.22 -0.25 36.85
CA THR A 821 41.87 0.87 36.15
C THR A 821 41.12 1.32 34.89
N HIS A 822 40.13 0.55 34.40
CA HIS A 822 39.35 0.88 33.21
C HIS A 822 38.37 2.03 33.53
N PRO A 823 38.50 3.21 32.89
CA PRO A 823 37.70 4.40 33.23
C PRO A 823 36.19 4.14 33.15
N ASP A 824 35.71 3.56 32.05
CA ASP A 824 34.27 3.32 31.85
C ASP A 824 33.65 2.37 32.90
N VAL A 825 34.40 1.34 33.32
CA VAL A 825 33.97 0.38 34.34
C VAL A 825 33.82 1.06 35.68
N ARG A 826 34.82 1.87 36.06
CA ARG A 826 34.83 2.63 37.29
C ARG A 826 33.72 3.68 37.33
N ASP A 827 33.51 4.40 36.24
CA ASP A 827 32.46 5.43 36.13
C ASP A 827 31.06 4.82 36.20
N ARG A 828 30.82 3.68 35.54
CA ARG A 828 29.55 2.95 35.63
C ARG A 828 29.31 2.42 37.04
N ALA A 829 30.33 1.87 37.70
CA ALA A 829 30.22 1.41 39.08
C ALA A 829 29.89 2.55 40.05
N LEU A 830 30.55 3.72 39.91
CA LEU A 830 30.25 4.92 40.68
C LEU A 830 28.81 5.43 40.43
N LEU A 831 28.36 5.40 39.17
CA LEU A 831 26.99 5.77 38.81
C LEU A 831 25.98 4.85 39.52
N TYR A 832 26.15 3.53 39.42
CA TYR A 832 25.26 2.56 40.05
C TYR A 832 25.27 2.68 41.58
N TYR A 833 26.44 2.83 42.18
CA TYR A 833 26.57 3.04 43.63
C TYR A 833 25.82 4.30 44.09
N ARG A 834 26.00 5.42 43.39
CA ARG A 834 25.31 6.69 43.71
C ARG A 834 23.80 6.59 43.51
N LEU A 835 23.34 5.97 42.42
CA LEU A 835 21.90 5.77 42.17
C LEU A 835 21.27 4.92 43.27
N LEU A 836 21.92 3.83 43.67
CA LEU A 836 21.46 2.95 44.75
C LEU A 836 21.43 3.64 46.12
N GLN A 837 22.36 4.56 46.39
CA GLN A 837 22.37 5.38 47.60
C GLN A 837 21.21 6.38 47.66
N VAL A 838 20.77 6.90 46.51
CA VAL A 838 19.64 7.85 46.44
C VAL A 838 18.33 7.12 46.64
N SER A 839 18.05 6.10 45.81
CA SER A 839 16.86 5.27 45.93
C SER A 839 17.02 4.00 45.09
N PRO A 840 16.86 2.80 45.69
CA PRO A 840 16.81 1.55 44.92
C PRO A 840 15.71 1.53 43.84
N GLU A 841 14.60 2.22 44.08
CA GLU A 841 13.47 2.28 43.14
C GLU A 841 13.80 3.14 41.91
N GLU A 842 14.43 4.29 42.11
CA GLU A 842 14.84 5.16 41.01
C GLU A 842 16.02 4.57 40.24
N ALA A 843 16.95 3.91 40.94
CA ALA A 843 18.03 3.14 40.33
C ALA A 843 17.45 2.04 39.42
N ARG A 844 16.43 1.31 39.88
CA ARG A 844 15.74 0.29 39.06
C ARG A 844 15.10 0.90 37.82
N ARG A 845 14.45 2.06 37.93
CA ARG A 845 13.82 2.75 36.79
C ARG A 845 14.84 3.13 35.71
N VAL A 846 16.01 3.64 36.11
CA VAL A 846 17.06 4.07 35.19
C VAL A 846 17.79 2.88 34.56
N ILE A 847 18.14 1.87 35.36
CA ILE A 847 18.98 0.74 34.95
C ILE A 847 18.18 -0.34 34.21
N CYS A 848 16.90 -0.52 34.55
CA CYS A 848 15.97 -1.45 33.90
C CYS A 848 15.01 -0.76 32.92
N ALA A 849 15.40 0.39 32.36
CA ALA A 849 14.59 1.07 31.36
C ALA A 849 14.31 0.15 30.15
N PRO A 850 13.09 0.16 29.59
CA PRO A 850 12.73 -0.67 28.44
C PRO A 850 13.62 -0.32 27.25
N LYS A 851 14.19 -1.35 26.62
CA LYS A 851 15.09 -1.21 25.48
C LYS A 851 14.28 -1.20 24.17
N GLU A 852 14.72 -0.43 23.19
CA GLU A 852 14.12 -0.44 21.85
C GLU A 852 14.19 -1.83 21.22
N VAL A 853 13.19 -2.19 20.41
CA VAL A 853 13.13 -3.48 19.71
C VAL A 853 14.19 -3.50 18.62
N VAL A 854 14.89 -4.62 18.44
CA VAL A 854 15.90 -4.77 17.38
C VAL A 854 15.19 -4.99 16.05
N ASP A 855 15.29 -4.00 15.17
CA ASP A 855 14.73 -4.07 13.81
C ASP A 855 15.75 -4.59 12.78
N GLU A 856 17.06 -4.37 12.97
CA GLU A 856 18.15 -4.87 12.12
C GLU A 856 19.42 -5.19 12.95
N PHE A 857 20.18 -6.21 12.54
CA PHE A 857 21.49 -6.51 13.14
C PHE A 857 22.55 -5.55 12.58
N GLN A 858 23.33 -4.92 13.47
CA GLN A 858 24.23 -3.84 13.12
C GLN A 858 25.52 -4.35 12.45
N GLU A 859 25.48 -4.60 11.14
CA GLU A 859 26.66 -4.61 10.26
C GLU A 859 26.25 -4.17 8.84
N GLU A 860 26.36 -2.87 8.53
CA GLU A 860 26.35 -2.42 7.13
C GLU A 860 27.71 -1.79 6.79
N MET A 861 28.38 -2.41 5.80
CA MET A 861 29.48 -1.81 5.07
C MET A 861 29.03 -0.53 4.34
N ASP A 862 29.96 0.42 4.28
CA ASP A 862 29.88 1.72 3.61
C ASP A 862 29.14 1.64 2.25
N VAL A 863 27.99 2.33 2.17
CA VAL A 863 27.11 2.38 0.98
C VAL A 863 27.87 2.91 -0.24
N ASP A 864 28.82 3.82 -0.03
CA ASP A 864 29.67 4.39 -1.08
C ASP A 864 30.65 3.36 -1.66
N LEU A 865 31.10 2.39 -0.84
CA LEU A 865 31.95 1.28 -1.28
C LEU A 865 31.14 0.29 -2.13
N ARG A 866 29.90 -0.01 -1.72
CA ARG A 866 28.98 -0.91 -2.44
C ARG A 866 28.66 -0.37 -3.83
N ASP A 867 28.33 0.92 -3.92
CA ASP A 867 28.00 1.56 -5.19
C ASP A 867 29.22 1.60 -6.13
N ARG A 868 30.42 1.93 -5.63
CA ARG A 868 31.65 1.92 -6.47
C ARG A 868 32.03 0.53 -6.97
N VAL A 869 31.87 -0.52 -6.15
CA VAL A 869 32.13 -1.90 -6.55
C VAL A 869 31.11 -2.38 -7.58
N PHE A 870 29.86 -1.89 -7.49
CA PHE A 870 28.82 -2.14 -8.48
C PHE A 870 29.08 -1.42 -9.81
N ASP A 871 29.59 -0.20 -9.82
CA ASP A 871 29.93 0.55 -11.06
C ASP A 871 30.98 -0.20 -11.88
N GLU A 872 31.81 -0.96 -11.18
CA GLU A 872 32.84 -1.83 -11.71
C GLU A 872 32.34 -3.28 -11.90
N PHE A 873 31.03 -3.49 -12.11
CA PHE A 873 30.40 -4.80 -12.40
C PHE A 873 31.17 -5.55 -13.49
N ASN A 874 31.36 -6.86 -13.36
CA ASN A 874 32.16 -7.68 -14.28
C ASN A 874 33.64 -7.28 -14.36
N SER A 875 34.22 -6.87 -13.23
CA SER A 875 35.66 -6.64 -13.06
C SER A 875 36.18 -7.33 -11.79
N LEU A 876 37.51 -7.26 -11.58
CA LEU A 876 38.14 -7.75 -10.35
C LEU A 876 37.60 -7.04 -9.09
N SER A 877 37.04 -5.85 -9.21
CA SER A 877 36.49 -5.09 -8.09
C SER A 877 35.28 -5.77 -7.45
N THR A 878 34.40 -6.36 -8.27
CA THR A 878 33.26 -7.17 -7.79
C THR A 878 33.77 -8.38 -7.00
N VAL A 879 34.83 -9.03 -7.49
CA VAL A 879 35.43 -10.22 -6.86
C VAL A 879 36.14 -9.89 -5.53
N TYR A 880 36.89 -8.78 -5.48
CA TYR A 880 37.62 -8.33 -4.29
C TYR A 880 36.78 -7.51 -3.31
N LYS A 881 35.54 -7.13 -3.68
CA LYS A 881 34.67 -6.22 -2.91
C LYS A 881 35.38 -4.90 -2.54
N GLN A 882 36.26 -4.43 -3.42
CA GLN A 882 37.07 -3.20 -3.28
C GLN A 882 37.13 -2.50 -4.64
N PRO A 883 37.25 -1.16 -4.70
CA PRO A 883 37.34 -0.43 -5.96
C PRO A 883 38.71 -0.64 -6.63
N ALA A 884 38.75 -0.57 -7.96
CA ALA A 884 39.94 -0.83 -8.77
C ALA A 884 41.17 0.02 -8.39
N SER A 885 40.92 1.25 -7.92
CA SER A 885 41.93 2.16 -7.38
C SER A 885 42.81 1.60 -6.26
N LYS A 886 42.38 0.54 -5.55
CA LYS A 886 43.16 -0.09 -4.48
C LYS A 886 44.15 -1.15 -4.95
N PHE A 887 44.04 -1.64 -6.19
CA PHE A 887 44.84 -2.76 -6.69
C PHE A 887 45.36 -2.61 -8.12
N ILE A 888 45.07 -1.49 -8.79
CA ILE A 888 45.73 -1.09 -10.03
C ILE A 888 46.68 0.06 -9.68
N GLN A 889 47.99 -0.18 -9.84
CA GLN A 889 49.02 0.88 -9.81
C GLN A 889 49.14 1.55 -11.16
#